data_AF-A0A672IWY8-F1
#
_entry.id   AF-A0A672IWY8-F1
#
_cell.length_a   1.000
_cell.length_b   1.000
_cell.length_c   1.000
_cell.angle_alpha   90.00
_cell.angle_beta   90.00
_cell.angle_gamma   90.00
#
_symmetry.space_group_name_H-M   'P 1'
#
loop_
_entity.id
_entity.type
_entity.pdbx_description
1 polymer ?
#
loop_
_entity_poly.entity_id
_entity_poly.type
_entity_poly.pdbx_seq_one_letter_code
_entity_poly.pdbx_strand_id
1 'polypeptide(L)'
;MHRLNSVSHSVVVCGVQDDQVVLQCTASVLKEQIKLCLSCEGFGNRLCFLETTSNAQNVPPDLAICTFILEQSLSVRALQEMLANTVEMTESSQGGGHRTLLYGHAILLRHHHSGMYLSCLTTSRSLTDKLAFDVGLQEDSTGEACWWTIHPASKQRSEGEKVRVGDDLILVSVSSERYLHLSYASGDLMVDASFMQTLWNMNPISSGCELAEGFLTGGHVLRLFHGHMDECLAIATPEEGEEKRRMAHYEGGAVCSQARSLWRLEPLRISWSGSHMKWGQSFRIRHITTGRYLCLDEEKGLLVVDPEKANTKLSAFCFRVSKEKVEVAQKRDVEGMGIPEIKYGESMCFVQHVSTGLWLTYAALDAKAARLGMMKRKVILHQEGHMDDALTVSRSQTEESQAARMIYSTTGLFRQFIKGLDSLSMKSKSPVAVSLPLEGVILSLQDLIFYFRPPEEELEHEEKQTKLRSLRNRQNLFQEEGMITIVLECIDRLNVYNTAAHFSEFAGEEAAESWKEIVNLLYELLASLIRGNRSNCALFCDNLDWLVSKLDRLEASSGILEVLYCVLIESPEVLNIIQENHIKSIISLLDKHGRNHKVLDVLRSLCVCNGVAVRSNQNLITENLLPGRDLLLQTNIVNYVTSVRPNIFLGTCEGSTQYKKWYYEMMVDYVEPFVTAQASHLRVGWAMTEGYSPYPGGGEGWGGNGVGDDLYSYGFDGLHLWSGTVARQVASPSAHTLAADDVVSCCLDLSVPSISFRINGHPVQGMFENFNVDGLFFPVISFSAGVKARFLLGGRHGDFKFMPPPGYAPCYEALLPRERMRIEPIKEYKHDFNGVRNLLGPTLSLTHTSFTPCPVDTVQIVLPPHLERIREKLAENIHELWAITRIEQGWTYGTFRDDNKKLHPCLVDFQNTIGDSCLRVLFQDSAGAGLGESQENQAPQDVRRQRHCPSSSYVMSNGYKPAPLDLSHVKLTPNQNQLVEKLAENGHNVWARDRVRQGWTYSIVQVTVPSCLPTALIKCLISLSCLIFFSHIIFLNVYIPMLLRTSLISETLVWYLTTFWTREPRKPTETASTTPSALSSATATTSSLQTRRAVSPFIMSALNVEWCAIPLILQHPANKTSLPCVAVCSWPRP
;
A
#
# COMPACT_ATOMS: atom_id res chain seq x y z
N MET A 1 -27.31 53.82 -62.88
CA MET A 1 -28.00 54.47 -61.73
C MET A 1 -26.98 54.71 -60.64
N HIS A 2 -26.71 55.97 -60.26
CA HIS A 2 -25.92 56.27 -59.06
C HIS A 2 -26.85 56.30 -57.83
N ARG A 3 -26.45 55.63 -56.75
CA ARG A 3 -26.56 56.21 -55.40
C ARG A 3 -25.45 55.63 -54.53
N LEU A 4 -24.67 56.53 -53.93
CA LEU A 4 -23.71 56.16 -52.90
C LEU A 4 -24.48 55.65 -51.68
N ASN A 5 -23.97 54.60 -51.05
CA ASN A 5 -24.13 54.39 -49.61
C ASN A 5 -22.74 54.27 -49.01
N SER A 6 -22.21 55.40 -48.59
CA SER A 6 -21.05 55.48 -47.70
C SER A 6 -21.46 54.98 -46.32
N VAL A 7 -21.46 53.66 -46.12
CA VAL A 7 -21.51 53.07 -44.78
C VAL A 7 -20.08 52.88 -44.33
N SER A 8 -19.59 53.80 -43.50
CA SER A 8 -18.41 53.59 -42.68
C SER A 8 -18.62 52.32 -41.85
N HIS A 9 -18.05 51.21 -42.30
CA HIS A 9 -18.06 49.95 -41.56
C HIS A 9 -17.18 50.12 -40.34
N SER A 10 -17.77 50.61 -39.24
CA SER A 10 -17.25 50.39 -37.91
C SER A 10 -17.24 48.89 -37.68
N VAL A 11 -16.07 48.26 -37.81
CA VAL A 11 -15.89 46.82 -37.56
C VAL A 11 -16.16 46.60 -36.08
N VAL A 12 -17.39 46.15 -35.77
CA VAL A 12 -17.75 45.64 -34.46
C VAL A 12 -16.92 44.37 -34.24
N VAL A 13 -16.56 44.02 -33.00
CA VAL A 13 -16.22 42.61 -32.74
C VAL A 13 -17.54 41.88 -32.89
N CYS A 14 -17.83 41.41 -34.10
CA CYS A 14 -18.86 40.42 -34.28
C CYS A 14 -18.45 39.27 -33.36
N GLY A 15 -19.25 39.02 -32.33
CA GLY A 15 -19.14 37.82 -31.50
C GLY A 15 -19.55 36.62 -32.34
N VAL A 16 -18.77 36.33 -33.36
CA VAL A 16 -18.88 35.11 -34.13
C VAL A 16 -18.23 34.07 -33.24
N GLN A 17 -19.01 33.09 -32.78
CA GLN A 17 -18.42 31.90 -32.19
C GLN A 17 -17.43 31.33 -33.21
N ASP A 18 -16.23 30.96 -32.74
CA ASP A 18 -15.05 30.55 -33.54
C ASP A 18 -14.17 31.69 -34.11
N ASP A 19 -14.41 32.96 -33.78
CA ASP A 19 -13.45 34.04 -34.09
C ASP A 19 -12.14 33.90 -33.27
N GLN A 20 -11.01 34.13 -33.94
CA GLN A 20 -9.68 34.09 -33.33
C GLN A 20 -9.22 35.50 -32.93
N VAL A 21 -8.79 35.64 -31.68
CA VAL A 21 -8.41 36.91 -31.06
C VAL A 21 -7.09 36.78 -30.29
N VAL A 22 -6.37 37.90 -30.13
CA VAL A 22 -5.29 38.03 -29.15
C VAL A 22 -5.67 39.10 -28.11
N LEU A 23 -5.33 38.82 -26.86
CA LEU A 23 -5.41 39.81 -25.77
C LEU A 23 -4.10 40.59 -25.72
N GLN A 24 -4.15 41.90 -25.94
CA GLN A 24 -3.00 42.79 -25.90
C GLN A 24 -3.17 43.83 -24.78
N CYS A 25 -2.13 44.04 -23.98
CA CYS A 25 -2.05 45.15 -23.03
C CYS A 25 -0.84 46.04 -23.36
N THR A 26 -0.78 47.23 -22.78
CA THR A 26 0.35 48.16 -22.95
C THR A 26 0.89 48.58 -21.59
N ALA A 27 2.20 48.44 -21.38
CA ALA A 27 2.89 48.74 -20.14
C ALA A 27 4.04 49.73 -20.37
N SER A 28 4.28 50.61 -19.40
CA SER A 28 5.41 51.54 -19.43
C SER A 28 6.57 50.97 -18.64
N VAL A 29 7.60 50.47 -19.33
CA VAL A 29 8.84 49.96 -18.73
C VAL A 29 9.99 50.83 -19.21
N LEU A 30 10.88 51.25 -18.31
CA LEU A 30 12.00 52.15 -18.61
C LEU A 30 11.61 53.47 -19.34
N LYS A 31 10.35 53.91 -19.20
CA LYS A 31 9.70 55.06 -19.88
C LYS A 31 9.35 54.82 -21.36
N GLU A 32 9.50 53.62 -21.89
CA GLU A 32 9.00 53.23 -23.21
C GLU A 32 7.70 52.43 -23.10
N GLN A 33 6.81 52.59 -24.08
CA GLN A 33 5.53 51.87 -24.14
C GLN A 33 5.73 50.51 -24.82
N ILE A 34 5.68 49.44 -24.02
CA ILE A 34 5.80 48.06 -24.49
C ILE A 34 4.41 47.46 -24.65
N LYS A 35 4.11 46.98 -25.86
CA LYS A 35 2.92 46.18 -26.17
C LYS A 35 3.21 44.72 -25.92
N LEU A 36 2.34 44.09 -25.14
CA LEU A 36 2.47 42.72 -24.67
C LEU A 36 1.21 41.96 -25.06
N CYS A 37 1.38 40.74 -25.56
CA CYS A 37 0.26 39.83 -25.80
C CYS A 37 0.26 38.74 -24.71
N LEU A 38 -0.93 38.37 -24.22
CA LEU A 38 -1.08 37.20 -23.37
C LEU A 38 -0.76 35.95 -24.21
N SER A 39 0.10 35.08 -23.68
CA SER A 39 0.50 33.83 -24.31
C SER A 39 0.55 32.69 -23.30
N CYS A 40 0.40 31.46 -23.78
CA CYS A 40 0.64 30.26 -22.98
C CYS A 40 1.04 29.11 -23.90
N GLU A 41 1.99 28.27 -23.48
CA GLU A 41 2.36 27.08 -24.23
C GLU A 41 1.33 25.95 -24.03
N GLY A 42 0.73 25.89 -22.83
CA GLY A 42 -0.21 24.86 -22.39
C GLY A 42 0.49 23.55 -22.04
N PHE A 43 1.06 22.90 -23.04
CA PHE A 43 1.78 21.63 -22.89
C PHE A 43 3.07 21.82 -22.08
N GLY A 44 3.24 21.08 -20.98
CA GLY A 44 4.37 21.22 -20.05
C GLY A 44 4.44 22.54 -19.28
N ASN A 45 3.57 23.51 -19.57
CA ASN A 45 3.45 24.78 -18.86
C ASN A 45 2.02 25.32 -18.97
N ARG A 46 1.20 25.08 -17.93
CA ARG A 46 -0.18 25.57 -17.86
C ARG A 46 -0.28 27.08 -17.58
N LEU A 47 0.82 27.78 -17.28
CA LEU A 47 0.78 29.14 -16.74
C LEU A 47 0.94 30.18 -17.87
N CYS A 48 0.20 31.28 -17.80
CA CYS A 48 0.30 32.33 -18.80
C CYS A 48 1.55 33.19 -18.60
N PHE A 49 2.11 33.66 -19.72
CA PHE A 49 3.22 34.61 -19.78
C PHE A 49 2.94 35.68 -20.85
N LEU A 50 3.91 36.56 -21.09
CA LEU A 50 3.74 37.76 -21.91
C LEU A 50 4.73 37.79 -23.06
N GLU A 51 4.20 37.79 -24.29
CA GLU A 51 5.00 37.89 -25.51
C GLU A 51 5.09 39.35 -25.98
N THR A 52 6.31 39.85 -26.20
CA THR A 52 6.50 41.26 -26.59
C THR A 52 6.23 41.46 -28.09
N THR A 53 5.33 42.39 -28.43
CA THR A 53 4.97 42.69 -29.83
C THR A 53 5.51 44.03 -30.34
N SER A 54 6.08 44.89 -29.46
CA SER A 54 6.67 46.18 -29.86
C SER A 54 7.83 46.06 -30.85
N ASN A 55 8.69 45.03 -30.73
CA ASN A 55 9.93 44.92 -31.53
C ASN A 55 9.80 44.02 -32.78
N ALA A 56 8.56 43.82 -33.27
CA ALA A 56 8.22 42.85 -34.32
C ALA A 56 9.02 42.99 -35.65
N GLN A 57 9.62 44.15 -35.91
CA GLN A 57 10.47 44.40 -37.09
C GLN A 57 11.87 43.77 -36.98
N ASN A 58 12.42 43.65 -35.77
CA ASN A 58 13.76 43.12 -35.55
C ASN A 58 13.72 41.66 -35.08
N VAL A 59 12.80 41.36 -34.15
CA VAL A 59 12.59 40.01 -33.61
C VAL A 59 11.14 39.60 -33.90
N PRO A 60 10.87 38.43 -34.50
CA PRO A 60 9.52 37.96 -34.76
C PRO A 60 8.83 37.52 -33.44
N PRO A 61 7.61 38.01 -33.14
CA PRO A 61 6.85 37.57 -31.97
C PRO A 61 6.18 36.21 -32.24
N ASP A 62 6.11 35.34 -31.22
CA ASP A 62 5.52 34.00 -31.35
C ASP A 62 3.97 34.01 -31.30
N LEU A 63 3.35 34.56 -32.34
CA LEU A 63 1.89 34.67 -32.45
C LEU A 63 1.15 33.31 -32.47
N ALA A 64 1.85 32.17 -32.58
CA ALA A 64 1.21 30.85 -32.58
C ALA A 64 0.55 30.51 -31.22
N ILE A 65 1.15 30.98 -30.12
CA ILE A 65 0.74 30.71 -28.73
C ILE A 65 0.02 31.90 -28.05
N CYS A 66 -0.20 32.99 -28.80
CA CYS A 66 -0.97 34.14 -28.33
C CYS A 66 -2.47 34.03 -28.65
N THR A 67 -2.83 33.12 -29.57
CA THR A 67 -4.17 33.10 -30.19
C THR A 67 -5.18 32.33 -29.34
N PHE A 68 -6.27 33.01 -28.99
CA PHE A 68 -7.44 32.44 -28.32
C PHE A 68 -8.64 32.40 -29.28
N ILE A 69 -9.53 31.44 -29.07
CA ILE A 69 -10.81 31.27 -29.76
C ILE A 69 -11.92 31.70 -28.79
N LEU A 70 -12.88 32.47 -29.31
CA LEU A 70 -14.12 32.79 -28.61
C LEU A 70 -15.15 31.68 -28.83
N GLU A 71 -15.22 30.72 -27.90
CA GLU A 71 -16.10 29.55 -28.02
C GLU A 71 -17.54 29.88 -27.60
N GLN A 72 -17.71 30.60 -26.49
CA GLN A 72 -19.04 30.91 -25.97
C GLN A 72 -19.12 32.30 -25.30
N SER A 73 -20.29 32.93 -25.45
CA SER A 73 -20.68 34.13 -24.69
C SER A 73 -22.11 33.97 -24.17
N LEU A 74 -22.28 34.20 -22.87
CA LEU A 74 -23.55 34.06 -22.15
C LEU A 74 -23.77 35.26 -21.23
N SER A 75 -25.04 35.56 -20.93
CA SER A 75 -25.34 36.41 -19.78
C SER A 75 -25.03 35.65 -18.49
N VAL A 76 -24.64 36.37 -17.43
CA VAL A 76 -24.28 35.75 -16.12
C VAL A 76 -25.41 34.86 -15.57
N ARG A 77 -26.68 35.19 -15.87
CA ARG A 77 -27.83 34.35 -15.49
C ARG A 77 -27.90 33.03 -16.26
N ALA A 78 -27.69 33.07 -17.58
CA ALA A 78 -27.66 31.85 -18.40
C ALA A 78 -26.47 30.94 -18.04
N LEU A 79 -25.34 31.53 -17.64
CA LEU A 79 -24.19 30.79 -17.10
C LEU A 79 -24.55 30.08 -15.78
N GLN A 80 -25.15 30.78 -14.81
CA GLN A 80 -25.61 30.17 -13.55
C GLN A 80 -26.60 29.02 -13.78
N GLU A 81 -27.51 29.17 -14.75
CA GLU A 81 -28.50 28.15 -15.11
C GLU A 81 -27.87 26.95 -15.85
N MET A 82 -26.84 27.17 -16.67
CA MET A 82 -26.04 26.09 -17.26
C MET A 82 -25.32 25.27 -16.18
N LEU A 83 -24.62 25.93 -15.26
CA LEU A 83 -23.83 25.29 -14.22
C LEU A 83 -24.68 24.48 -13.22
N ALA A 84 -25.96 24.85 -13.04
CA ALA A 84 -26.91 24.10 -12.23
C ALA A 84 -27.37 22.78 -12.89
N ASN A 85 -27.27 22.66 -14.22
CA ASN A 85 -27.78 21.53 -15.00
C ASN A 85 -26.66 20.53 -15.38
N THR A 86 -25.84 20.12 -14.41
CA THR A 86 -24.66 19.26 -14.59
C THR A 86 -24.95 17.76 -14.84
N VAL A 87 -26.13 17.42 -15.35
CA VAL A 87 -26.49 16.04 -15.75
C VAL A 87 -26.74 15.99 -17.25
N GLU A 88 -25.91 15.20 -17.95
CA GLU A 88 -25.98 14.90 -19.40
C GLU A 88 -25.96 16.10 -20.36
N MET A 89 -24.75 16.59 -20.67
CA MET A 89 -24.50 17.38 -21.88
C MET A 89 -24.47 16.50 -23.15
N THR A 90 -25.62 15.94 -23.54
CA THR A 90 -25.84 15.35 -24.86
C THR A 90 -26.32 16.40 -25.85
N GLU A 91 -25.41 17.21 -26.40
CA GLU A 91 -25.51 18.05 -27.64
C GLU A 91 -26.77 18.93 -27.92
N SER A 92 -27.81 18.93 -27.08
CA SER A 92 -29.17 19.26 -27.51
C SER A 92 -29.70 20.60 -26.99
N SER A 93 -28.83 21.59 -26.77
CA SER A 93 -29.26 22.96 -26.40
C SER A 93 -28.34 24.11 -26.84
N GLN A 94 -27.32 23.87 -27.68
CA GLN A 94 -26.49 24.94 -28.28
C GLN A 94 -27.19 25.65 -29.47
N GLY A 95 -28.43 26.12 -29.24
CA GLY A 95 -29.22 26.84 -30.23
C GLY A 95 -28.85 28.32 -30.34
N GLY A 96 -28.15 28.70 -31.41
CA GLY A 96 -28.08 30.08 -31.89
C GLY A 96 -26.67 30.59 -32.12
N GLY A 97 -26.21 30.46 -33.37
CA GLY A 97 -24.87 30.87 -33.82
C GLY A 97 -24.60 32.37 -33.79
N HIS A 98 -23.32 32.71 -33.85
CA HIS A 98 -22.75 34.05 -34.04
C HIS A 98 -23.38 35.18 -33.18
N ARG A 99 -23.38 34.97 -31.85
CA ARG A 99 -23.92 35.90 -30.84
C ARG A 99 -22.94 37.04 -30.52
N THR A 100 -23.27 38.27 -30.93
CA THR A 100 -22.41 39.46 -30.69
C THR A 100 -22.01 39.63 -29.22
N LEU A 101 -20.73 39.88 -28.95
CA LEU A 101 -20.21 40.18 -27.62
C LEU A 101 -20.80 41.49 -27.08
N LEU A 102 -21.35 41.43 -25.86
CA LEU A 102 -21.88 42.57 -25.13
C LEU A 102 -21.09 42.76 -23.83
N TYR A 103 -20.95 44.01 -23.39
CA TYR A 103 -20.48 44.29 -22.03
C TYR A 103 -21.45 43.67 -20.99
N GLY A 104 -20.91 43.04 -19.96
CA GLY A 104 -21.65 42.36 -18.90
C GLY A 104 -21.97 40.89 -19.19
N HIS A 105 -21.55 40.37 -20.35
CA HIS A 105 -21.55 38.93 -20.61
C HIS A 105 -20.32 38.25 -20.02
N ALA A 106 -20.49 36.99 -19.64
CA ALA A 106 -19.40 36.06 -19.42
C ALA A 106 -18.94 35.47 -20.77
N ILE A 107 -17.63 35.32 -20.94
CA ILE A 107 -16.99 34.68 -22.08
C ILE A 107 -16.18 33.47 -21.65
N LEU A 108 -16.10 32.49 -22.56
CA LEU A 108 -15.22 31.34 -22.49
C LEU A 108 -14.14 31.47 -23.56
N LEU A 109 -12.88 31.52 -23.12
CA LEU A 109 -11.70 31.65 -23.98
C LEU A 109 -10.95 30.32 -24.04
N ARG A 110 -10.74 29.81 -25.25
CA ARG A 110 -9.98 28.57 -25.49
C ARG A 110 -8.69 28.86 -26.23
N HIS A 111 -7.57 28.33 -25.75
CA HIS A 111 -6.28 28.51 -26.41
C HIS A 111 -6.24 27.70 -27.73
N HIS A 112 -5.94 28.35 -28.85
CA HIS A 112 -6.03 27.75 -30.18
C HIS A 112 -5.12 26.53 -30.37
N HIS A 113 -3.92 26.54 -29.79
CA HIS A 113 -2.93 25.48 -30.01
C HIS A 113 -3.11 24.26 -29.09
N SER A 114 -3.33 24.46 -27.80
CA SER A 114 -3.49 23.33 -26.85
C SER A 114 -4.94 22.84 -26.76
N GLY A 115 -5.92 23.64 -27.18
CA GLY A 115 -7.35 23.32 -27.05
C GLY A 115 -7.87 23.40 -25.61
N MET A 116 -7.09 23.90 -24.66
CA MET A 116 -7.44 24.08 -23.24
C MET A 116 -8.11 25.45 -22.98
N TYR A 117 -8.85 25.57 -21.89
CA TYR A 117 -9.60 26.77 -21.51
C TYR A 117 -8.80 27.68 -20.57
N LEU A 118 -8.88 29.01 -20.77
CA LEU A 118 -8.24 30.01 -19.91
C LEU A 118 -8.99 30.16 -18.59
N SER A 119 -8.32 29.89 -17.47
CA SER A 119 -8.92 29.87 -16.13
C SER A 119 -8.10 30.62 -15.07
N CYS A 120 -8.79 31.02 -14.00
CA CYS A 120 -8.18 31.48 -12.76
C CYS A 120 -7.86 30.25 -11.88
N LEU A 121 -6.59 29.94 -11.70
CA LEU A 121 -6.14 28.81 -10.88
C LEU A 121 -6.26 29.14 -9.37
N THR A 122 -6.14 28.13 -8.52
CA THR A 122 -6.09 28.30 -7.05
C THR A 122 -4.67 28.42 -6.50
N THR A 123 -3.64 28.29 -7.36
CA THR A 123 -2.23 28.48 -6.99
C THR A 123 -1.87 29.97 -6.87
N SER A 124 -0.76 30.25 -6.17
CA SER A 124 -0.25 31.61 -5.97
C SER A 124 1.28 31.60 -5.97
N ARG A 125 1.91 31.95 -7.10
CA ARG A 125 3.36 32.16 -7.20
C ARG A 125 3.84 33.55 -6.78
N SER A 126 2.95 34.55 -6.70
CA SER A 126 3.33 35.94 -6.39
C SER A 126 3.82 36.09 -4.95
N LEU A 127 5.15 36.28 -4.79
CA LEU A 127 5.75 36.59 -3.48
C LEU A 127 5.32 37.96 -2.95
N THR A 128 4.97 38.88 -3.85
CA THR A 128 4.57 40.26 -3.55
C THR A 128 3.09 40.40 -3.18
N ASP A 129 2.20 39.62 -3.81
CA ASP A 129 0.76 39.61 -3.51
C ASP A 129 0.27 38.19 -3.24
N LYS A 130 0.16 37.83 -1.95
CA LYS A 130 -0.36 36.53 -1.50
C LYS A 130 -1.88 36.36 -1.73
N LEU A 131 -2.55 37.42 -2.17
CA LEU A 131 -3.95 37.42 -2.60
C LEU A 131 -4.07 37.61 -4.12
N ALA A 132 -3.00 37.35 -4.86
CA ALA A 132 -3.05 37.10 -6.30
C ALA A 132 -3.23 35.59 -6.55
N PHE A 133 -4.08 35.23 -7.52
CA PHE A 133 -4.17 33.87 -8.04
C PHE A 133 -3.42 33.79 -9.37
N ASP A 134 -2.82 32.65 -9.69
CA ASP A 134 -2.22 32.45 -11.01
C ASP A 134 -3.29 32.33 -12.11
N VAL A 135 -2.97 32.85 -13.30
CA VAL A 135 -3.80 32.67 -14.50
C VAL A 135 -3.14 31.64 -15.42
N GLY A 136 -3.92 30.66 -15.86
CA GLY A 136 -3.41 29.52 -16.61
C GLY A 136 -4.47 28.81 -17.45
N LEU A 137 -4.11 27.67 -17.99
CA LEU A 137 -4.97 26.82 -18.81
C LEU A 137 -5.41 25.58 -18.04
N GLN A 138 -6.65 25.16 -18.23
CA GLN A 138 -7.23 23.92 -17.71
C GLN A 138 -7.91 23.14 -18.84
N GLU A 139 -7.88 21.81 -18.78
CA GLU A 139 -8.46 20.94 -19.81
C GLU A 139 -9.99 20.93 -19.78
N ASP A 140 -10.57 20.92 -18.57
CA ASP A 140 -12.02 20.89 -18.39
C ASP A 140 -12.67 22.28 -18.52
N SER A 141 -13.80 22.34 -19.23
CA SER A 141 -14.72 23.48 -19.20
C SER A 141 -15.71 23.46 -18.01
N THR A 142 -15.68 22.38 -17.21
CA THR A 142 -16.65 22.15 -16.12
C THR A 142 -16.29 22.93 -14.85
N GLY A 143 -16.61 24.22 -14.83
CA GLY A 143 -16.56 25.03 -13.62
C GLY A 143 -16.64 26.54 -13.85
N GLU A 144 -16.86 27.30 -12.79
CA GLU A 144 -16.92 28.78 -12.83
C GLU A 144 -15.55 29.43 -13.15
N ALA A 145 -14.45 28.72 -12.92
CA ALA A 145 -13.09 29.26 -12.99
C ALA A 145 -12.58 29.58 -14.41
N CYS A 146 -13.18 29.00 -15.45
CA CYS A 146 -12.83 29.25 -16.86
C CYS A 146 -13.62 30.43 -17.49
N TRP A 147 -14.55 31.03 -16.73
CA TRP A 147 -15.42 32.11 -17.22
C TRP A 147 -14.94 33.48 -16.77
N TRP A 148 -14.96 34.43 -17.71
CA TRP A 148 -14.53 35.82 -17.49
C TRP A 148 -15.64 36.78 -17.91
N THR A 149 -16.02 37.75 -17.07
CA THR A 149 -16.94 38.83 -17.48
C THR A 149 -16.19 39.99 -18.12
N ILE A 150 -16.79 40.59 -19.17
CA ILE A 150 -16.25 41.76 -19.85
C ILE A 150 -16.91 43.03 -19.29
N HIS A 151 -16.13 43.95 -18.75
CA HIS A 151 -16.59 45.26 -18.30
C HIS A 151 -15.94 46.41 -19.09
N PRO A 152 -16.64 47.54 -19.29
CA PRO A 152 -16.11 48.69 -20.01
C PRO A 152 -15.08 49.46 -19.17
N ALA A 153 -13.92 49.76 -19.75
CA ALA A 153 -12.83 50.48 -19.06
C ALA A 153 -13.19 51.91 -18.61
N SER A 154 -14.17 52.54 -19.24
CA SER A 154 -14.59 53.91 -18.93
C SER A 154 -16.07 54.13 -19.24
N LYS A 155 -16.63 55.25 -18.74
CA LYS A 155 -18.02 55.69 -18.98
C LYS A 155 -18.34 56.06 -20.45
N GLN A 156 -17.44 55.78 -21.41
CA GLN A 156 -17.68 55.92 -22.84
C GLN A 156 -18.47 54.74 -23.45
N ARG A 157 -18.57 53.63 -22.71
CA ARG A 157 -19.41 52.46 -23.01
C ARG A 157 -20.23 52.11 -21.78
N SER A 158 -21.32 51.40 -21.99
CA SER A 158 -22.24 50.93 -20.94
C SER A 158 -22.47 49.42 -21.02
N GLU A 159 -22.86 48.82 -19.91
CA GLU A 159 -23.30 47.42 -19.87
C GLU A 159 -24.41 47.15 -20.90
N GLY A 160 -24.34 46.02 -21.60
CA GLY A 160 -25.25 45.68 -22.71
C GLY A 160 -24.92 46.31 -24.07
N GLU A 161 -23.95 47.23 -24.18
CA GLU A 161 -23.46 47.71 -25.47
C GLU A 161 -22.57 46.67 -26.17
N LYS A 162 -22.52 46.72 -27.51
CA LYS A 162 -21.67 45.85 -28.33
C LYS A 162 -20.20 46.24 -28.24
N VAL A 163 -19.33 45.26 -27.98
CA VAL A 163 -17.87 45.43 -27.98
C VAL A 163 -17.37 45.71 -29.41
N ARG A 164 -16.55 46.74 -29.60
CA ARG A 164 -15.94 47.08 -30.92
C ARG A 164 -14.47 46.69 -30.98
N VAL A 165 -13.95 46.51 -32.19
CA VAL A 165 -12.53 46.18 -32.39
C VAL A 165 -11.67 47.31 -31.83
N GLY A 166 -10.78 46.98 -30.91
CA GLY A 166 -9.91 47.95 -30.24
C GLY A 166 -10.58 48.81 -29.15
N ASP A 167 -11.78 48.47 -28.67
CA ASP A 167 -12.27 49.01 -27.39
C ASP A 167 -11.40 48.46 -26.23
N ASP A 168 -11.09 49.29 -25.24
CA ASP A 168 -10.37 48.88 -24.02
C ASP A 168 -11.30 48.12 -23.07
N LEU A 169 -10.90 46.92 -22.63
CA LEU A 169 -11.70 46.01 -21.83
C LEU A 169 -11.09 45.75 -20.46
N ILE A 170 -11.95 45.47 -19.49
CA ILE A 170 -11.59 44.92 -18.18
C ILE A 170 -12.17 43.50 -18.12
N LEU A 171 -11.32 42.51 -17.84
CA LEU A 171 -11.71 41.11 -17.66
C LEU A 171 -11.70 40.75 -16.17
N VAL A 172 -12.80 40.16 -15.69
CA VAL A 172 -12.97 39.73 -14.29
C VAL A 172 -13.32 38.26 -14.25
N SER A 173 -12.64 37.48 -13.42
CA SER A 173 -12.93 36.05 -13.20
C SER A 173 -14.26 35.88 -12.48
N VAL A 174 -15.12 34.97 -12.96
CA VAL A 174 -16.43 34.68 -12.34
C VAL A 174 -16.28 34.00 -10.98
N SER A 175 -15.33 33.06 -10.83
CA SER A 175 -15.18 32.29 -9.59
C SER A 175 -14.50 33.04 -8.44
N SER A 176 -13.63 34.00 -8.76
CA SER A 176 -12.80 34.70 -7.78
C SER A 176 -13.11 36.19 -7.64
N GLU A 177 -13.93 36.75 -8.53
CA GLU A 177 -14.23 38.18 -8.64
C GLU A 177 -12.98 39.08 -8.78
N ARG A 178 -11.86 38.50 -9.27
CA ARG A 178 -10.57 39.21 -9.46
C ARG A 178 -10.35 39.62 -10.90
N TYR A 179 -9.65 40.73 -11.09
CA TYR A 179 -9.28 41.26 -12.41
C TYR A 179 -8.11 40.47 -13.00
N LEU A 180 -8.13 40.26 -14.31
CA LEU A 180 -6.94 39.83 -15.05
C LEU A 180 -5.90 40.97 -15.02
N HIS A 181 -4.90 40.82 -14.16
CA HIS A 181 -3.98 41.88 -13.77
C HIS A 181 -2.56 41.65 -14.33
N LEU A 182 -1.94 42.73 -14.78
CA LEU A 182 -0.54 42.78 -15.16
C LEU A 182 0.28 43.29 -13.96
N SER A 183 0.86 42.39 -13.19
CA SER A 183 1.73 42.76 -12.07
C SER A 183 3.20 42.89 -12.50
N TYR A 184 3.91 43.79 -11.82
CA TYR A 184 5.34 44.00 -11.98
C TYR A 184 6.02 43.61 -10.67
N ALA A 185 6.67 42.45 -10.67
CA ALA A 185 7.26 41.85 -9.49
C ALA A 185 8.71 41.43 -9.78
N SER A 186 9.60 41.67 -8.81
CA SER A 186 11.02 41.21 -8.86
C SER A 186 11.89 41.73 -10.02
N GLY A 187 11.34 42.53 -10.94
CA GLY A 187 12.02 43.03 -12.15
C GLY A 187 11.38 42.56 -13.45
N ASP A 188 10.51 41.55 -13.40
CA ASP A 188 9.80 40.98 -14.54
C ASP A 188 8.30 41.36 -14.54
N LEU A 189 7.70 41.31 -15.72
CA LEU A 189 6.26 41.44 -15.92
C LEU A 189 5.61 40.07 -15.86
N MET A 190 4.58 39.91 -15.04
CA MET A 190 3.83 38.66 -14.90
C MET A 190 2.32 38.91 -14.94
N VAL A 191 1.54 37.85 -15.18
CA VAL A 191 0.08 37.91 -15.23
C VAL A 191 -0.47 37.15 -14.04
N ASP A 192 -1.33 37.82 -13.28
CA ASP A 192 -2.05 37.24 -12.15
C ASP A 192 -3.51 37.71 -12.12
N ALA A 193 -4.30 37.13 -11.22
CA ALA A 193 -5.66 37.55 -10.93
C ALA A 193 -5.68 38.20 -9.54
N SER A 194 -5.76 39.53 -9.50
CA SER A 194 -5.69 40.37 -8.29
C SER A 194 -6.76 41.48 -8.31
N PHE A 195 -6.74 42.39 -7.34
CA PHE A 195 -7.71 43.47 -7.15
C PHE A 195 -7.48 44.70 -8.04
N MET A 196 -6.39 44.75 -8.81
CA MET A 196 -6.05 45.89 -9.66
C MET A 196 -6.46 45.66 -11.11
N GLN A 197 -7.27 46.56 -11.66
CA GLN A 197 -7.69 46.51 -13.06
C GLN A 197 -6.52 46.71 -14.04
N THR A 198 -6.53 45.97 -15.14
CA THR A 198 -5.64 46.17 -16.29
C THR A 198 -6.48 46.35 -17.55
N LEU A 199 -6.02 47.22 -18.46
CA LEU A 199 -6.67 47.46 -19.74
C LEU A 199 -6.20 46.43 -20.76
N TRP A 200 -7.14 45.64 -21.28
CA TRP A 200 -6.91 44.59 -22.26
C TRP A 200 -7.68 44.89 -23.55
N ASN A 201 -6.99 44.78 -24.69
CA ASN A 201 -7.52 45.12 -25.99
C ASN A 201 -7.61 43.85 -26.82
N MET A 202 -8.82 43.49 -27.25
CA MET A 202 -9.07 42.36 -28.13
C MET A 202 -8.79 42.76 -29.59
N ASN A 203 -7.73 42.18 -30.16
CA ASN A 203 -7.41 42.34 -31.58
C ASN A 203 -7.85 41.06 -32.36
N PRO A 204 -8.62 41.18 -33.45
CA PRO A 204 -8.96 40.04 -34.30
C PRO A 204 -7.73 39.57 -35.09
N ILE A 205 -7.56 38.25 -35.15
CA ILE A 205 -6.53 37.55 -35.95
C ILE A 205 -7.14 37.01 -37.24
N SER A 206 -8.26 36.30 -37.13
CA SER A 206 -9.10 35.83 -38.24
C SER A 206 -10.55 35.77 -37.80
N SER A 207 -11.49 35.94 -38.74
CA SER A 207 -12.91 35.68 -38.47
C SER A 207 -13.38 34.38 -39.10
N GLY A 208 -14.15 33.59 -38.36
CA GLY A 208 -14.76 32.35 -38.85
C GLY A 208 -15.84 32.58 -39.91
N CYS A 209 -16.59 33.69 -39.80
CA CYS A 209 -17.68 34.05 -40.71
C CYS A 209 -17.24 34.34 -42.16
N GLU A 210 -16.03 34.85 -42.35
CA GLU A 210 -15.49 35.29 -43.66
C GLU A 210 -14.39 34.36 -44.19
N LEU A 211 -14.23 33.17 -43.59
CA LEU A 211 -13.24 32.18 -43.99
C LEU A 211 -13.74 31.39 -45.21
N ALA A 212 -13.19 31.70 -46.39
CA ALA A 212 -13.43 30.93 -47.59
C ALA A 212 -12.68 29.58 -47.55
N GLU A 213 -13.41 28.47 -47.71
CA GLU A 213 -12.83 27.12 -47.74
C GLU A 213 -11.86 26.92 -48.92
N GLY A 214 -10.78 26.17 -48.69
CA GLY A 214 -9.78 25.85 -49.73
C GLY A 214 -8.77 26.96 -50.04
N PHE A 215 -8.86 28.14 -49.41
CA PHE A 215 -7.93 29.25 -49.61
C PHE A 215 -6.87 29.36 -48.51
N LEU A 216 -5.69 29.85 -48.91
CA LEU A 216 -4.57 30.08 -48.03
C LEU A 216 -4.77 31.36 -47.20
N THR A 217 -4.71 31.22 -45.87
CA THR A 217 -4.61 32.36 -44.95
C THR A 217 -3.31 32.32 -44.15
N GLY A 218 -2.92 33.45 -43.57
CA GLY A 218 -1.73 33.53 -42.71
C GLY A 218 -1.88 32.74 -41.41
N GLY A 219 -0.75 32.38 -40.80
CA GLY A 219 -0.69 31.55 -39.59
C GLY A 219 -0.90 30.05 -39.84
N HIS A 220 -1.36 29.62 -41.01
CA HIS A 220 -1.52 28.21 -41.32
C HIS A 220 -0.17 27.47 -41.49
N VAL A 221 -0.22 26.18 -41.14
CA VAL A 221 0.88 25.22 -41.32
C VAL A 221 0.66 24.43 -42.61
N LEU A 222 1.73 24.27 -43.37
CA LEU A 222 1.68 23.78 -44.73
C LEU A 222 3.01 23.17 -45.19
N ARG A 223 2.92 22.44 -46.29
CA ARG A 223 4.04 21.91 -47.09
C ARG A 223 4.14 22.70 -48.39
N LEU A 224 5.37 22.95 -48.80
CA LEU A 224 5.71 23.59 -50.08
C LEU A 224 6.25 22.50 -51.01
N PHE A 225 5.46 22.11 -52.01
CA PHE A 225 5.82 21.10 -53.00
C PHE A 225 6.39 21.75 -54.27
N HIS A 226 7.42 21.14 -54.87
CA HIS A 226 8.17 21.70 -56.00
C HIS A 226 7.74 21.09 -57.34
N GLY A 227 7.12 21.91 -58.20
CA GLY A 227 6.66 21.51 -59.52
C GLY A 227 5.53 20.46 -59.50
N HIS A 228 5.59 19.52 -60.46
CA HIS A 228 4.71 18.34 -60.54
C HIS A 228 5.35 17.08 -59.94
N MET A 229 6.45 17.21 -59.21
CA MET A 229 7.14 16.08 -58.59
C MET A 229 6.78 16.03 -57.10
N ASP A 230 6.71 14.83 -56.52
CA ASP A 230 6.49 14.62 -55.08
C ASP A 230 7.76 14.95 -54.26
N GLU A 231 8.29 16.16 -54.45
CA GLU A 231 9.40 16.76 -53.72
C GLU A 231 8.88 17.93 -52.88
N CYS A 232 9.24 17.98 -51.60
CA CYS A 232 8.85 19.05 -50.68
C CYS A 232 10.06 19.77 -50.09
N LEU A 233 9.88 21.04 -49.71
CA LEU A 233 10.87 21.82 -48.99
C LEU A 233 11.04 21.25 -47.57
N ALA A 234 12.25 20.80 -47.23
CA ALA A 234 12.57 20.22 -45.93
C ALA A 234 13.97 20.62 -45.44
N ILE A 235 14.25 20.33 -44.17
CA ILE A 235 15.58 20.46 -43.55
C ILE A 235 16.23 19.11 -43.29
N ALA A 236 17.55 19.07 -43.10
CA ALA A 236 18.29 17.88 -42.71
C ALA A 236 17.77 17.24 -41.40
N THR A 237 17.97 15.93 -41.24
CA THR A 237 17.63 15.19 -40.01
C THR A 237 18.50 15.63 -38.82
N PRO A 238 18.08 15.39 -37.56
CA PRO A 238 18.88 15.74 -36.39
C PRO A 238 20.28 15.07 -36.38
N GLU A 239 20.35 13.82 -36.82
CA GLU A 239 21.58 13.01 -36.90
C GLU A 239 22.62 13.57 -37.89
N GLU A 240 22.16 14.24 -38.95
CA GLU A 240 23.04 14.84 -39.96
C GLU A 240 23.82 16.07 -39.46
N GLY A 241 23.46 16.60 -38.29
CA GLY A 241 24.14 17.66 -37.54
C GLY A 241 23.49 19.06 -37.66
N GLU A 242 23.56 19.85 -36.59
CA GLU A 242 22.92 21.19 -36.49
C GLU A 242 23.36 22.16 -37.60
N GLU A 243 24.58 22.06 -38.15
CA GLU A 243 25.04 22.92 -39.24
C GLU A 243 24.33 22.59 -40.57
N LYS A 244 24.14 21.31 -40.89
CA LYS A 244 23.32 20.91 -42.05
C LYS A 244 21.85 21.24 -41.84
N ARG A 245 21.38 21.18 -40.59
CA ARG A 245 20.02 21.58 -40.19
C ARG A 245 19.74 23.09 -40.34
N ARG A 246 20.75 23.91 -40.67
CA ARG A 246 20.60 25.32 -41.11
C ARG A 246 20.45 25.47 -42.63
N MET A 247 20.55 24.40 -43.42
CA MET A 247 20.31 24.44 -44.87
C MET A 247 18.91 23.88 -45.19
N ALA A 248 18.31 24.43 -46.25
CA ALA A 248 17.05 23.96 -46.81
C ALA A 248 17.28 23.18 -48.11
N HIS A 249 16.50 22.12 -48.30
CA HIS A 249 16.62 21.18 -49.41
C HIS A 249 15.24 20.85 -49.98
N TYR A 250 15.16 20.52 -51.26
CA TYR A 250 14.06 19.70 -51.78
C TYR A 250 14.46 18.23 -51.65
N GLU A 251 13.57 17.45 -51.05
CA GLU A 251 13.68 16.01 -50.83
C GLU A 251 12.31 15.37 -51.10
N GLY A 252 12.29 14.23 -51.80
CA GLY A 252 11.06 13.54 -52.19
C GLY A 252 10.76 12.29 -51.38
N GLY A 253 9.56 11.74 -51.56
CA GLY A 253 9.13 10.49 -50.92
C GLY A 253 8.68 10.67 -49.47
N ALA A 254 9.22 9.88 -48.53
CA ALA A 254 8.72 9.79 -47.15
C ALA A 254 8.67 11.14 -46.40
N VAL A 255 9.53 12.08 -46.79
CA VAL A 255 9.64 13.43 -46.18
C VAL A 255 8.36 14.26 -46.34
N CYS A 256 7.57 13.97 -47.37
CA CYS A 256 6.27 14.59 -47.61
C CYS A 256 5.22 14.22 -46.54
N SER A 257 5.50 13.22 -45.70
CA SER A 257 4.71 12.84 -44.51
C SER A 257 5.45 13.03 -43.18
N GLN A 258 6.66 13.60 -43.18
CA GLN A 258 7.46 13.84 -41.96
C GLN A 258 7.25 15.26 -41.41
N ALA A 259 7.56 15.49 -40.14
CA ALA A 259 7.50 16.81 -39.51
C ALA A 259 8.51 17.82 -40.10
N ARG A 260 9.62 17.33 -40.68
CA ARG A 260 10.74 18.11 -41.26
C ARG A 260 10.37 19.00 -42.46
N SER A 261 9.18 18.80 -43.03
CA SER A 261 8.66 19.54 -44.20
C SER A 261 7.56 20.55 -43.85
N LEU A 262 7.29 20.76 -42.55
CA LEU A 262 6.22 21.63 -42.07
C LEU A 262 6.71 23.07 -41.83
N TRP A 263 6.09 23.99 -42.57
CA TRP A 263 6.38 25.42 -42.51
C TRP A 263 5.12 26.21 -42.12
N ARG A 264 5.30 27.26 -41.33
CA ARG A 264 4.26 28.23 -40.95
C ARG A 264 4.54 29.56 -41.66
N LEU A 265 3.51 30.13 -42.27
CA LEU A 265 3.60 31.46 -42.88
C LEU A 265 3.13 32.52 -41.89
N GLU A 266 3.98 33.50 -41.60
CA GLU A 266 3.70 34.55 -40.62
C GLU A 266 3.73 35.93 -41.31
N PRO A 267 2.57 36.52 -41.63
CA PRO A 267 2.51 37.84 -42.27
C PRO A 267 3.11 38.93 -41.39
N LEU A 268 3.62 40.01 -42.00
CA LEU A 268 4.21 41.14 -41.29
C LEU A 268 3.15 42.08 -40.67
N ARG A 269 2.12 41.53 -40.03
CA ARG A 269 1.04 42.23 -39.31
C ARG A 269 0.74 41.49 -37.99
N ILE A 270 0.25 42.20 -36.98
CA ILE A 270 -0.22 41.60 -35.72
C ILE A 270 -1.72 41.27 -35.84
N SER A 271 -2.57 42.30 -35.85
CA SER A 271 -4.00 42.19 -36.15
C SER A 271 -4.23 41.77 -37.61
N TRP A 272 -5.27 40.96 -37.85
CA TRP A 272 -5.58 40.36 -39.16
C TRP A 272 -4.44 39.53 -39.78
N SER A 273 -3.53 38.96 -38.96
CA SER A 273 -2.48 38.07 -39.43
C SER A 273 -3.01 36.74 -39.99
N GLY A 274 -4.24 36.33 -39.62
CA GLY A 274 -4.96 35.20 -40.19
C GLY A 274 -5.85 35.54 -41.40
N SER A 275 -5.68 36.72 -42.02
CA SER A 275 -6.39 37.11 -43.25
C SER A 275 -5.96 36.28 -44.48
N HIS A 276 -6.80 36.30 -45.53
CA HIS A 276 -6.52 35.62 -46.80
C HIS A 276 -5.24 36.16 -47.44
N MET A 277 -4.32 35.26 -47.82
CA MET A 277 -3.06 35.60 -48.44
C MET A 277 -3.25 36.09 -49.87
N LYS A 278 -2.60 37.22 -50.18
CA LYS A 278 -2.68 37.90 -51.47
C LYS A 278 -1.35 37.89 -52.21
N TRP A 279 -1.41 37.92 -53.53
CA TRP A 279 -0.25 38.11 -54.38
C TRP A 279 0.44 39.45 -54.05
N GLY A 280 1.76 39.39 -53.84
CA GLY A 280 2.60 40.51 -53.44
C GLY A 280 2.59 40.85 -51.93
N GLN A 281 1.87 40.11 -51.09
CA GLN A 281 1.89 40.30 -49.63
C GLN A 281 3.18 39.75 -49.01
N SER A 282 3.76 40.50 -48.07
CA SER A 282 5.01 40.14 -47.38
C SER A 282 4.76 39.33 -46.10
N PHE A 283 5.51 38.23 -45.96
CA PHE A 283 5.46 37.31 -44.83
C PHE A 283 6.85 36.72 -44.52
N ARG A 284 7.00 36.19 -43.31
CA ARG A 284 8.12 35.34 -42.89
C ARG A 284 7.75 33.87 -43.06
N ILE A 285 8.75 33.03 -43.27
CA ILE A 285 8.61 31.57 -43.36
C ILE A 285 9.31 30.98 -42.13
N ARG A 286 8.54 30.35 -41.24
CA ARG A 286 9.05 29.72 -40.01
C ARG A 286 9.02 28.20 -40.14
N HIS A 287 10.12 27.54 -39.79
CA HIS A 287 10.18 26.10 -39.62
C HIS A 287 9.70 25.72 -38.22
N ILE A 288 8.81 24.74 -38.10
CA ILE A 288 8.07 24.52 -36.85
C ILE A 288 8.91 23.78 -35.81
N THR A 289 9.41 22.58 -36.12
CA THR A 289 10.09 21.73 -35.12
C THR A 289 11.41 22.32 -34.60
N THR A 290 12.01 23.28 -35.33
CA THR A 290 13.21 24.03 -34.89
C THR A 290 12.92 25.43 -34.37
N GLY A 291 11.72 25.97 -34.60
CA GLY A 291 11.38 27.37 -34.29
C GLY A 291 12.22 28.43 -35.03
N ARG A 292 12.96 28.06 -36.08
CA ARG A 292 13.86 28.94 -36.84
C ARG A 292 13.17 29.52 -38.09
N TYR A 293 13.68 30.63 -38.61
CA TYR A 293 13.14 31.34 -39.77
C TYR A 293 14.03 31.17 -41.00
N LEU A 294 13.43 31.07 -42.18
CA LEU A 294 14.16 31.13 -43.43
C LEU A 294 14.62 32.58 -43.67
N CYS A 295 15.92 32.77 -43.94
CA CYS A 295 16.54 34.07 -44.17
C CYS A 295 17.56 34.01 -45.31
N LEU A 296 17.73 35.10 -46.04
CA LEU A 296 18.89 35.32 -46.90
C LEU A 296 20.02 35.97 -46.08
N ASP A 297 21.14 35.28 -45.93
CA ASP A 297 22.39 35.86 -45.40
C ASP A 297 23.28 36.35 -46.56
N GLU A 298 23.97 37.48 -46.38
CA GLU A 298 24.75 38.12 -47.46
C GLU A 298 26.01 37.31 -47.82
N GLU A 299 26.62 36.63 -46.85
CA GLU A 299 27.83 35.81 -47.07
C GLU A 299 27.50 34.34 -47.42
N LYS A 300 26.53 33.74 -46.72
CA LYS A 300 26.29 32.28 -46.76
C LYS A 300 25.06 31.87 -47.59
N GLY A 301 24.32 32.83 -48.12
CA GLY A 301 23.11 32.60 -48.92
C GLY A 301 21.90 32.20 -48.08
N LEU A 302 21.03 31.36 -48.63
CA LEU A 302 19.79 30.96 -47.98
C LEU A 302 20.06 30.01 -46.79
N LEU A 303 19.67 30.43 -45.59
CA LEU A 303 19.85 29.69 -44.33
C LEU A 303 18.59 29.72 -43.46
N VAL A 304 18.48 28.74 -42.56
CA VAL A 304 17.49 28.71 -41.49
C VAL A 304 18.13 29.22 -40.19
N VAL A 305 17.64 30.36 -39.69
CA VAL A 305 18.29 31.21 -38.69
C VAL A 305 17.40 31.39 -37.45
N ASP A 306 18.03 31.51 -36.30
CA ASP A 306 17.36 31.66 -35.00
C ASP A 306 16.62 33.04 -34.89
N PRO A 307 15.50 33.13 -34.15
CA PRO A 307 14.59 34.30 -34.16
C PRO A 307 15.26 35.65 -33.90
N GLU A 308 16.22 35.71 -32.98
CA GLU A 308 16.95 36.93 -32.59
C GLU A 308 17.64 37.64 -33.77
N LYS A 309 17.94 36.90 -34.85
CA LYS A 309 18.64 37.41 -36.05
C LYS A 309 17.71 37.52 -37.25
N ALA A 310 16.45 37.12 -37.14
CA ALA A 310 15.46 37.06 -38.21
C ALA A 310 14.78 38.42 -38.48
N ASN A 311 15.59 39.46 -38.73
CA ASN A 311 15.08 40.81 -39.01
C ASN A 311 14.23 40.84 -40.31
N THR A 312 13.34 41.83 -40.44
CA THR A 312 12.45 41.94 -41.62
C THR A 312 13.17 42.09 -42.96
N LYS A 313 14.40 42.62 -43.00
CA LYS A 313 15.12 42.83 -44.28
C LYS A 313 15.64 41.53 -44.89
N LEU A 314 15.96 40.54 -44.06
CA LEU A 314 16.54 39.24 -44.45
C LEU A 314 15.50 38.10 -44.52
N SER A 315 14.35 38.26 -43.85
CA SER A 315 13.32 37.22 -43.69
C SER A 315 12.01 37.46 -44.45
N ALA A 316 11.89 38.58 -45.19
CA ALA A 316 10.64 38.95 -45.88
C ALA A 316 10.55 38.33 -47.28
N PHE A 317 9.61 37.40 -47.44
CA PHE A 317 9.25 36.78 -48.72
C PHE A 317 7.85 37.22 -49.16
N CYS A 318 7.55 37.07 -50.44
CA CYS A 318 6.19 37.23 -50.97
C CYS A 318 5.89 36.20 -52.07
N PHE A 319 4.61 35.91 -52.29
CA PHE A 319 4.15 35.08 -53.41
C PHE A 319 3.84 35.93 -54.65
N ARG A 320 4.22 35.42 -55.82
CA ARG A 320 4.00 36.03 -57.14
C ARG A 320 3.41 35.00 -58.11
N VAL A 321 2.60 35.48 -59.06
CA VAL A 321 1.94 34.65 -60.09
C VAL A 321 2.90 34.27 -61.22
N SER A 322 3.82 35.17 -61.57
CA SER A 322 4.82 34.97 -62.63
C SER A 322 6.12 35.70 -62.27
N LYS A 323 7.20 35.38 -62.99
CA LYS A 323 8.52 35.99 -62.83
C LYS A 323 8.68 37.36 -63.51
N GLU A 324 7.57 38.01 -63.87
CA GLU A 324 7.59 39.31 -64.51
C GLU A 324 7.99 40.45 -63.55
N LYS A 325 8.72 41.44 -64.08
CA LYS A 325 9.15 42.65 -63.37
C LYS A 325 7.99 43.66 -63.22
N VAL A 326 6.88 43.22 -62.65
CA VAL A 326 5.75 44.08 -62.26
C VAL A 326 6.12 44.84 -60.99
N GLU A 327 6.00 46.17 -60.99
CA GLU A 327 6.25 47.01 -59.82
C GLU A 327 5.46 46.53 -58.59
N VAL A 328 6.10 46.54 -57.43
CA VAL A 328 5.44 46.21 -56.15
C VAL A 328 4.62 47.41 -55.70
N ALA A 329 3.45 47.58 -56.31
CA ALA A 329 2.46 48.53 -55.83
C ALA A 329 2.09 48.18 -54.38
N GLN A 330 2.26 49.12 -53.45
CA GLN A 330 1.82 48.97 -52.07
C GLN A 330 0.29 48.82 -52.04
N LYS A 331 -0.21 47.58 -52.01
CA LYS A 331 -1.62 47.28 -51.70
C LYS A 331 -1.89 47.83 -50.30
N ARG A 332 -2.96 48.62 -50.15
CA ARG A 332 -3.37 49.20 -48.85
C ARG A 332 -3.68 48.08 -47.86
N ASP A 333 -3.42 48.34 -46.59
CA ASP A 333 -3.87 47.48 -45.50
C ASP A 333 -5.39 47.28 -45.57
N VAL A 334 -5.82 46.04 -45.32
CA VAL A 334 -7.22 45.67 -45.24
C VAL A 334 -7.54 45.30 -43.80
N GLU A 335 -8.52 46.00 -43.25
CA GLU A 335 -9.22 45.63 -42.02
C GLU A 335 -10.36 44.68 -42.40
N GLY A 336 -10.24 43.40 -42.02
CA GLY A 336 -11.10 42.30 -42.47
C GLY A 336 -10.32 41.16 -43.13
N MET A 337 -11.00 40.04 -43.44
CA MET A 337 -10.35 38.86 -44.03
C MET A 337 -9.78 39.12 -45.45
N GLY A 338 -10.34 40.07 -46.18
CA GLY A 338 -9.91 40.44 -47.53
C GLY A 338 -10.34 39.45 -48.62
N ILE A 339 -9.93 39.72 -49.86
CA ILE A 339 -10.27 38.90 -51.02
C ILE A 339 -9.41 37.62 -51.02
N PRO A 340 -10.01 36.41 -51.10
CA PRO A 340 -9.27 35.15 -51.24
C PRO A 340 -8.66 35.03 -52.65
N GLU A 341 -7.33 35.05 -52.74
CA GLU A 341 -6.58 34.99 -54.02
C GLU A 341 -5.83 33.65 -54.25
N ILE A 342 -5.28 33.03 -53.20
CA ILE A 342 -4.42 31.83 -53.30
C ILE A 342 -5.15 30.59 -52.76
N LYS A 343 -5.18 29.50 -53.55
CA LYS A 343 -5.79 28.21 -53.19
C LYS A 343 -4.76 27.13 -52.90
N TYR A 344 -5.09 26.20 -52.01
CA TYR A 344 -4.30 24.97 -51.82
C TYR A 344 -4.35 24.07 -53.06
N GLY A 345 -3.22 23.43 -53.41
CA GLY A 345 -3.08 22.47 -54.52
C GLY A 345 -3.17 23.07 -55.94
N GLU A 346 -4.09 24.00 -56.19
CA GLU A 346 -4.31 24.60 -57.52
C GLU A 346 -3.37 25.79 -57.84
N SER A 347 -2.96 26.56 -56.82
CA SER A 347 -2.17 27.78 -57.06
C SER A 347 -0.69 27.47 -57.20
N MET A 348 -0.16 27.76 -58.39
CA MET A 348 1.28 27.72 -58.68
C MET A 348 1.91 29.03 -58.20
N CYS A 349 2.59 28.99 -57.05
CA CYS A 349 3.17 30.16 -56.39
C CYS A 349 4.69 30.23 -56.66
N PHE A 350 5.17 31.39 -57.11
CA PHE A 350 6.62 31.69 -57.10
C PHE A 350 6.98 32.49 -55.86
N VAL A 351 7.99 32.05 -55.11
CA VAL A 351 8.50 32.75 -53.92
C VAL A 351 9.60 33.74 -54.33
N GLN A 352 9.44 35.00 -53.94
CA GLN A 352 10.40 36.07 -54.17
C GLN A 352 10.82 36.69 -52.83
N HIS A 353 12.11 36.99 -52.66
CA HIS A 353 12.61 37.76 -51.52
C HIS A 353 12.37 39.26 -51.75
N VAL A 354 11.72 39.95 -50.79
CA VAL A 354 11.15 41.28 -51.00
C VAL A 354 12.21 42.37 -51.14
N SER A 355 13.32 42.30 -50.39
CA SER A 355 14.35 43.35 -50.37
C SER A 355 15.38 43.24 -51.49
N THR A 356 15.70 42.02 -51.95
CA THR A 356 16.68 41.78 -53.02
C THR A 356 16.05 41.44 -54.37
N GLY A 357 14.75 41.10 -54.41
CA GLY A 357 14.05 40.71 -55.62
C GLY A 357 14.42 39.32 -56.19
N LEU A 358 15.26 38.56 -55.49
CA LEU A 358 15.71 37.24 -55.92
C LEU A 358 14.59 36.19 -55.81
N TRP A 359 14.59 35.22 -56.72
CA TRP A 359 13.64 34.12 -56.81
C TRP A 359 14.16 32.87 -56.11
N LEU A 360 13.28 32.17 -55.40
CA LEU A 360 13.58 30.87 -54.79
C LEU A 360 13.70 29.82 -55.90
N THR A 361 14.83 29.12 -55.94
CA THR A 361 15.12 28.06 -56.92
C THR A 361 16.04 27.01 -56.29
N TYR A 362 16.37 25.95 -57.02
CA TYR A 362 17.32 24.93 -56.59
C TYR A 362 18.68 25.08 -57.26
N ALA A 363 19.75 24.70 -56.56
CA ALA A 363 21.08 24.57 -57.14
C ALA A 363 21.16 23.30 -58.00
N ALA A 364 21.80 23.39 -59.16
CA ALA A 364 22.03 22.25 -60.04
C ALA A 364 22.79 21.13 -59.31
N LEU A 365 22.34 19.88 -59.47
CA LEU A 365 22.95 18.72 -58.85
C LEU A 365 24.35 18.44 -59.41
N ASP A 366 25.29 18.20 -58.50
CA ASP A 366 26.66 17.85 -58.87
C ASP A 366 26.70 16.50 -59.60
N ALA A 367 27.42 16.42 -60.74
CA ALA A 367 27.38 15.26 -61.63
C ALA A 367 27.87 13.94 -60.99
N LYS A 368 28.55 14.05 -59.84
CA LYS A 368 29.00 12.92 -59.01
C LYS A 368 27.92 12.46 -58.03
N ALA A 369 27.15 13.39 -57.46
CA ALA A 369 26.06 13.10 -56.51
C ALA A 369 24.85 12.45 -57.21
N ALA A 370 24.51 12.91 -58.41
CA ALA A 370 23.42 12.33 -59.22
C ALA A 370 23.61 10.84 -59.55
N ARG A 371 24.86 10.32 -59.53
CA ARG A 371 25.17 8.89 -59.74
C ARG A 371 25.05 8.02 -58.49
N LEU A 372 24.94 8.63 -57.30
CA LEU A 372 24.90 7.95 -55.99
C LEU A 372 23.48 7.79 -55.43
N GLY A 373 22.45 8.22 -56.15
CA GLY A 373 21.04 7.99 -55.80
C GLY A 373 20.43 8.93 -54.76
N MET A 374 21.22 9.79 -54.10
CA MET A 374 20.69 10.78 -53.16
C MET A 374 20.08 11.99 -53.89
N MET A 375 18.75 12.02 -54.03
CA MET A 375 18.00 13.14 -54.62
C MET A 375 17.69 14.25 -53.59
N LYS A 376 18.74 14.83 -52.98
CA LYS A 376 18.63 16.07 -52.17
C LYS A 376 19.08 17.27 -53.02
N ARG A 377 18.18 18.18 -53.40
CA ARG A 377 18.52 19.42 -54.12
C ARG A 377 18.65 20.59 -53.14
N LYS A 378 19.78 21.30 -53.09
CA LYS A 378 19.93 22.47 -52.19
C LYS A 378 19.12 23.67 -52.72
N VAL A 379 18.38 24.34 -51.85
CA VAL A 379 17.60 25.54 -52.22
C VAL A 379 18.46 26.80 -52.10
N ILE A 380 18.32 27.71 -53.07
CA ILE A 380 19.06 28.96 -53.19
C ILE A 380 18.14 30.11 -53.65
N LEU A 381 18.64 31.34 -53.59
CA LEU A 381 17.99 32.52 -54.19
C LEU A 381 18.81 32.99 -55.41
N HIS A 382 18.17 33.07 -56.57
CA HIS A 382 18.81 33.43 -57.85
C HIS A 382 18.09 34.58 -58.56
N GLN A 383 18.79 35.30 -59.46
CA GLN A 383 18.20 36.47 -60.15
C GLN A 383 17.10 36.11 -61.15
N GLU A 384 17.17 34.91 -61.75
CA GLU A 384 16.23 34.44 -62.78
C GLU A 384 15.47 33.17 -62.33
N GLY A 385 16.13 32.28 -61.60
CA GLY A 385 15.65 30.93 -61.26
C GLY A 385 15.34 30.03 -62.48
N HIS A 386 14.88 28.81 -62.23
CA HIS A 386 14.47 27.86 -63.26
C HIS A 386 12.98 28.01 -63.66
N MET A 387 12.55 27.39 -64.76
CA MET A 387 11.17 27.51 -65.24
C MET A 387 10.17 26.67 -64.43
N ASP A 388 10.66 25.64 -63.74
CA ASP A 388 9.92 24.70 -62.90
C ASP A 388 9.89 25.08 -61.41
N ASP A 389 10.36 26.28 -61.03
CA ASP A 389 10.32 26.85 -59.66
C ASP A 389 8.90 27.07 -59.09
N ALA A 390 7.86 26.60 -59.76
CA ALA A 390 6.47 26.80 -59.38
C ALA A 390 6.12 25.90 -58.18
N LEU A 391 5.79 26.51 -57.04
CA LEU A 391 5.47 25.77 -55.82
C LEU A 391 3.96 25.58 -55.66
N THR A 392 3.54 24.37 -55.36
CA THR A 392 2.17 24.11 -54.89
C THR A 392 2.13 24.10 -53.36
N VAL A 393 1.08 24.69 -52.81
CA VAL A 393 0.91 24.83 -51.36
C VAL A 393 -0.11 23.80 -50.88
N SER A 394 0.28 22.93 -49.94
CA SER A 394 -0.60 21.92 -49.35
C SER A 394 -0.75 22.12 -47.85
N ARG A 395 -1.98 22.15 -47.34
CA ARG A 395 -2.28 22.31 -45.92
C ARG A 395 -1.91 21.04 -45.14
N SER A 396 -1.31 21.16 -43.95
CA SER A 396 -1.13 20.01 -43.06
C SER A 396 -2.43 19.63 -42.34
N GLN A 397 -2.46 18.44 -41.75
CA GLN A 397 -3.52 18.11 -40.78
C GLN A 397 -3.34 18.93 -39.50
N THR A 398 -4.42 19.13 -38.74
CA THR A 398 -4.40 19.88 -37.47
C THR A 398 -3.63 19.12 -36.38
N GLU A 399 -3.88 17.81 -36.23
CA GLU A 399 -3.16 16.91 -35.31
C GLU A 399 -1.63 16.95 -35.57
N GLU A 400 -1.24 16.90 -36.84
CA GLU A 400 0.17 16.97 -37.27
C GLU A 400 0.80 18.34 -36.99
N SER A 401 0.08 19.44 -37.28
CA SER A 401 0.52 20.80 -36.92
C SER A 401 0.69 20.95 -35.41
N GLN A 402 -0.18 20.33 -34.62
CA GLN A 402 -0.11 20.37 -33.16
C GLN A 402 1.11 19.58 -32.66
N ALA A 403 1.28 18.35 -33.15
CA ALA A 403 2.42 17.48 -32.84
C ALA A 403 3.76 18.14 -33.16
N ALA A 404 3.89 18.80 -34.32
CA ALA A 404 5.11 19.50 -34.72
C ALA A 404 5.51 20.63 -33.76
N ARG A 405 4.55 21.37 -33.19
CA ARG A 405 4.83 22.39 -32.17
C ARG A 405 5.14 21.75 -30.81
N MET A 406 4.43 20.70 -30.40
CA MET A 406 4.76 19.96 -29.16
C MET A 406 6.20 19.38 -29.21
N ILE A 407 6.64 18.89 -30.37
CA ILE A 407 8.04 18.45 -30.56
C ILE A 407 9.02 19.60 -30.32
N TYR A 408 8.78 20.80 -30.86
CA TYR A 408 9.63 21.97 -30.64
C TYR A 408 9.75 22.30 -29.14
N SER A 409 8.61 22.40 -28.45
CA SER A 409 8.55 22.83 -27.05
C SER A 409 9.14 21.78 -26.11
N THR A 410 8.85 20.50 -26.33
CA THR A 410 9.46 19.36 -25.61
C THR A 410 10.98 19.31 -25.84
N THR A 411 11.42 19.43 -27.09
CA THR A 411 12.86 19.41 -27.44
C THR A 411 13.61 20.57 -26.80
N GLY A 412 13.01 21.77 -26.77
CA GLY A 412 13.56 22.93 -26.08
C GLY A 412 13.75 22.69 -24.59
N LEU A 413 12.70 22.24 -23.90
CA LEU A 413 12.71 21.96 -22.47
C LEU A 413 13.72 20.86 -22.09
N PHE A 414 13.72 19.73 -22.79
CA PHE A 414 14.64 18.63 -22.51
C PHE A 414 16.10 19.02 -22.81
N ARG A 415 16.38 19.74 -23.90
CA ARG A 415 17.75 20.26 -24.16
C ARG A 415 18.21 21.29 -23.13
N GLN A 416 17.31 22.08 -22.55
CA GLN A 416 17.62 22.97 -21.43
C GLN A 416 17.92 22.16 -20.15
N PHE A 417 17.11 21.14 -19.86
CA PHE A 417 17.31 20.25 -18.71
C PHE A 417 18.64 19.47 -18.80
N ILE A 418 18.97 18.88 -19.95
CA ILE A 418 20.25 18.18 -20.20
C ILE A 418 21.44 19.11 -19.95
N LYS A 419 21.42 20.36 -20.47
CA LYS A 419 22.47 21.36 -20.20
C LYS A 419 22.57 21.75 -18.72
N GLY A 420 21.45 21.74 -18.00
CA GLY A 420 21.41 21.90 -16.56
C GLY A 420 22.15 20.75 -15.85
N LEU A 421 21.84 19.51 -16.20
CA LEU A 421 22.51 18.32 -15.66
C LEU A 421 24.02 18.31 -15.97
N ASP A 422 24.44 18.68 -17.19
CA ASP A 422 25.86 18.79 -17.54
C ASP A 422 26.60 19.83 -16.69
N SER A 423 25.92 20.94 -16.37
CA SER A 423 26.46 22.00 -15.52
C SER A 423 26.67 21.55 -14.07
N LEU A 424 25.86 20.59 -13.60
CA LEU A 424 26.02 19.93 -12.30
C LEU A 424 27.12 18.85 -12.34
N SER A 425 27.15 18.01 -13.37
CA SER A 425 28.15 16.96 -13.54
C SER A 425 29.59 17.49 -13.65
N MET A 426 29.79 18.73 -14.11
CA MET A 426 31.09 19.36 -14.30
C MET A 426 31.61 20.14 -13.07
N LYS A 427 30.79 20.39 -12.04
CA LYS A 427 31.14 21.30 -10.92
C LYS A 427 30.86 20.67 -9.56
N SER A 428 31.90 20.12 -8.92
CA SER A 428 31.76 19.56 -7.57
C SER A 428 31.58 20.58 -6.44
N LYS A 429 32.01 21.86 -6.63
CA LYS A 429 31.90 22.93 -5.60
C LYS A 429 31.82 24.34 -6.21
N SER A 430 30.61 24.82 -6.53
CA SER A 430 30.38 26.27 -6.75
C SER A 430 29.05 26.74 -6.14
N PRO A 431 29.00 27.87 -5.42
CA PRO A 431 27.82 28.30 -4.65
C PRO A 431 26.71 28.96 -5.49
N VAL A 432 26.78 28.88 -6.82
CA VAL A 432 25.72 29.37 -7.71
C VAL A 432 24.80 28.20 -8.03
N ALA A 433 23.64 28.16 -7.38
CA ALA A 433 22.60 27.17 -7.66
C ALA A 433 22.17 27.27 -9.13
N VAL A 434 22.33 26.19 -9.88
CA VAL A 434 21.76 26.06 -11.24
C VAL A 434 20.31 25.63 -11.06
N SER A 435 19.36 26.54 -11.29
CA SER A 435 17.93 26.20 -11.23
C SER A 435 17.58 25.24 -12.36
N LEU A 436 17.07 24.06 -12.00
CA LEU A 436 16.54 23.06 -12.94
C LEU A 436 15.02 23.23 -13.07
N PRO A 437 14.45 23.18 -14.29
CA PRO A 437 13.01 23.30 -14.52
C PRO A 437 12.26 21.98 -14.20
N LEU A 438 12.36 21.50 -12.97
CA LEU A 438 11.87 20.16 -12.57
C LEU A 438 10.35 20.00 -12.74
N GLU A 439 9.56 20.94 -12.20
CA GLU A 439 8.10 20.91 -12.27
C GLU A 439 7.59 20.90 -13.72
N GLY A 440 8.17 21.72 -14.59
CA GLY A 440 7.85 21.75 -16.02
C GLY A 440 8.25 20.46 -16.76
N VAL A 441 9.36 19.81 -16.37
CA VAL A 441 9.76 18.50 -16.92
C VAL A 441 8.78 17.41 -16.48
N ILE A 442 8.39 17.36 -15.20
CA ILE A 442 7.41 16.39 -14.68
C ILE A 442 6.08 16.54 -15.41
N LEU A 443 5.53 17.76 -15.47
CA LEU A 443 4.27 18.05 -16.15
C LEU A 443 4.34 17.70 -17.65
N SER A 444 5.44 18.05 -18.33
CA SER A 444 5.64 17.71 -19.75
C SER A 444 5.72 16.20 -19.99
N LEU A 445 6.34 15.43 -19.08
CA LEU A 445 6.37 13.97 -19.17
C LEU A 445 4.98 13.37 -18.96
N GLN A 446 4.24 13.83 -17.95
CA GLN A 446 2.86 13.40 -17.68
C GLN A 446 1.93 13.71 -18.87
N ASP A 447 2.02 14.90 -19.44
CA ASP A 447 1.29 15.31 -20.65
C ASP A 447 1.64 14.42 -21.86
N LEU A 448 2.91 14.06 -22.06
CA LEU A 448 3.33 13.17 -23.15
C LEU A 448 2.81 11.74 -22.96
N ILE A 449 2.85 11.21 -21.73
CA ILE A 449 2.31 9.88 -21.40
C ILE A 449 0.80 9.85 -21.65
N PHE A 450 0.08 10.90 -21.26
CA PHE A 450 -1.35 11.03 -21.56
C PHE A 450 -1.61 11.14 -23.06
N TYR A 451 -0.82 11.95 -23.79
CA TYR A 451 -0.93 12.10 -25.24
C TYR A 451 -0.72 10.76 -25.96
N PHE A 452 0.29 9.98 -25.59
CA PHE A 452 0.58 8.67 -26.18
C PHE A 452 -0.22 7.50 -25.57
N ARG A 453 -1.22 7.77 -24.72
CA ARG A 453 -2.06 6.74 -24.11
C ARG A 453 -2.78 5.90 -25.19
N PRO A 454 -2.71 4.55 -25.13
CA PRO A 454 -3.51 3.69 -25.99
C PRO A 454 -5.02 3.93 -25.79
N PRO A 455 -5.86 3.76 -26.83
CA PRO A 455 -7.31 3.80 -26.66
C PRO A 455 -7.77 2.66 -25.74
N GLU A 456 -8.78 2.96 -24.93
CA GLU A 456 -9.39 2.02 -23.99
C GLU A 456 -9.91 0.74 -24.67
N GLU A 457 -9.96 -0.35 -23.90
CA GLU A 457 -10.37 -1.66 -24.41
C GLU A 457 -11.85 -1.70 -24.82
N GLU A 458 -12.70 -0.92 -24.14
CA GLU A 458 -14.17 -0.90 -24.27
C GLU A 458 -14.70 -0.04 -25.44
N LEU A 459 -13.84 0.74 -26.09
CA LEU A 459 -14.20 1.56 -27.25
C LEU A 459 -14.66 0.71 -28.46
N GLU A 460 -15.57 1.26 -29.26
CA GLU A 460 -16.01 0.63 -30.51
C GLU A 460 -14.81 0.36 -31.43
N HIS A 461 -14.81 -0.80 -32.09
CA HIS A 461 -13.67 -1.26 -32.89
C HIS A 461 -13.27 -0.26 -33.99
N GLU A 462 -14.22 0.39 -34.68
CA GLU A 462 -13.91 1.38 -35.73
C GLU A 462 -13.22 2.63 -35.17
N GLU A 463 -13.71 3.14 -34.04
CA GLU A 463 -13.09 4.28 -33.35
C GLU A 463 -11.70 3.91 -32.81
N LYS A 464 -11.57 2.72 -32.20
CA LYS A 464 -10.31 2.17 -31.69
C LYS A 464 -9.26 2.05 -32.80
N GLN A 465 -9.61 1.51 -33.97
CA GLN A 465 -8.70 1.43 -35.13
C GLN A 465 -8.33 2.80 -35.70
N THR A 466 -9.20 3.80 -35.58
CA THR A 466 -8.90 5.17 -36.01
C THR A 466 -7.96 5.87 -35.02
N LYS A 467 -8.22 5.75 -33.71
CA LYS A 467 -7.31 6.22 -32.65
C LYS A 467 -5.93 5.56 -32.71
N LEU A 468 -5.84 4.26 -33.01
CA LEU A 468 -4.57 3.55 -33.21
C LEU A 468 -3.77 4.04 -34.43
N ARG A 469 -4.46 4.40 -35.53
CA ARG A 469 -3.80 4.99 -36.72
C ARG A 469 -3.22 6.37 -36.42
N SER A 470 -3.99 7.25 -35.77
CA SER A 470 -3.51 8.56 -35.29
C SER A 470 -2.35 8.41 -34.29
N LEU A 471 -2.46 7.51 -33.30
CA LEU A 471 -1.39 7.25 -32.33
C LEU A 471 -0.07 6.84 -33.00
N ARG A 472 -0.10 5.89 -33.95
CA ARG A 472 1.09 5.48 -34.71
C ARG A 472 1.68 6.61 -35.55
N ASN A 473 0.83 7.42 -36.19
CA ASN A 473 1.29 8.58 -36.95
C ASN A 473 2.05 9.56 -36.03
N ARG A 474 1.50 9.86 -34.85
CA ARG A 474 2.15 10.71 -33.84
C ARG A 474 3.47 10.11 -33.33
N GLN A 475 3.51 8.81 -33.03
CA GLN A 475 4.75 8.13 -32.63
C GLN A 475 5.85 8.27 -33.72
N ASN A 476 5.49 8.14 -35.00
CA ASN A 476 6.44 8.32 -36.11
C ASN A 476 6.93 9.77 -36.23
N LEU A 477 6.06 10.78 -36.07
CA LEU A 477 6.48 12.19 -36.12
C LEU A 477 7.53 12.52 -35.04
N PHE A 478 7.42 11.94 -33.86
CA PHE A 478 8.40 12.10 -32.77
C PHE A 478 9.67 11.26 -32.97
N GLN A 479 9.58 10.10 -33.64
CA GLN A 479 10.73 9.27 -34.04
C GLN A 479 11.66 10.06 -34.99
N GLU A 480 11.10 10.68 -36.04
CA GLU A 480 11.83 11.39 -37.10
C GLU A 480 12.60 12.63 -36.62
N GLU A 481 12.16 13.23 -35.51
CA GLU A 481 12.81 14.36 -34.84
C GLU A 481 13.78 13.91 -33.73
N GLY A 482 14.02 12.60 -33.60
CA GLY A 482 15.01 12.02 -32.69
C GLY A 482 14.62 12.05 -31.22
N MET A 483 13.32 12.14 -30.90
CA MET A 483 12.87 12.29 -29.50
C MET A 483 13.30 11.11 -28.61
N ILE A 484 13.29 9.88 -29.15
CA ILE A 484 13.76 8.69 -28.43
C ILE A 484 15.20 8.89 -27.96
N THR A 485 16.09 9.39 -28.83
CA THR A 485 17.50 9.67 -28.50
C THR A 485 17.63 10.74 -27.42
N ILE A 486 16.78 11.78 -27.43
CA ILE A 486 16.78 12.83 -26.39
C ILE A 486 16.31 12.27 -25.04
N VAL A 487 15.27 11.42 -25.04
CA VAL A 487 14.79 10.75 -23.81
C VAL A 487 15.85 9.79 -23.26
N LEU A 488 16.56 9.05 -24.12
CA LEU A 488 17.68 8.20 -23.71
C LEU A 488 18.85 9.03 -23.13
N GLU A 489 19.19 10.18 -23.72
CA GLU A 489 20.21 11.10 -23.20
C GLU A 489 19.83 11.64 -21.80
N CYS A 490 18.57 12.02 -21.59
CA CYS A 490 18.04 12.38 -20.26
C CYS A 490 18.22 11.23 -19.25
N ILE A 491 17.83 10.00 -19.64
CA ILE A 491 17.95 8.81 -18.80
C ILE A 491 19.42 8.51 -18.47
N ASP A 492 20.35 8.62 -19.43
CA ASP A 492 21.77 8.36 -19.20
C ASP A 492 22.43 9.37 -18.27
N ARG A 493 22.12 10.67 -18.41
CA ARG A 493 22.65 11.71 -17.49
C ARG A 493 22.10 11.54 -16.07
N LEU A 494 20.85 11.11 -15.91
CA LEU A 494 20.26 10.80 -14.60
C LEU A 494 20.78 9.47 -14.02
N ASN A 495 21.12 8.48 -14.86
CA ASN A 495 21.66 7.19 -14.45
C ASN A 495 23.07 7.27 -13.84
N VAL A 496 23.79 8.39 -13.95
CA VAL A 496 25.07 8.61 -13.25
C VAL A 496 24.89 8.62 -11.73
N TYR A 497 23.71 9.04 -11.23
CA TYR A 497 23.41 9.13 -9.80
C TYR A 497 22.82 7.81 -9.31
N ASN A 498 23.38 7.22 -8.25
CA ASN A 498 23.00 5.90 -7.74
C ASN A 498 21.88 5.90 -6.69
N THR A 499 21.68 7.03 -5.99
CA THR A 499 20.64 7.21 -4.97
C THR A 499 20.14 8.64 -5.02
N ALA A 500 18.90 8.88 -4.59
CA ALA A 500 18.35 10.23 -4.43
C ALA A 500 19.25 11.11 -3.53
N ALA A 501 19.81 10.55 -2.45
CA ALA A 501 20.76 11.25 -1.57
C ALA A 501 22.02 11.74 -2.33
N HIS A 502 22.58 10.92 -3.22
CA HIS A 502 23.72 11.32 -4.06
C HIS A 502 23.32 12.40 -5.09
N PHE A 503 22.06 12.46 -5.54
CA PHE A 503 21.59 13.57 -6.39
C PHE A 503 21.39 14.85 -5.57
N SER A 504 20.92 14.74 -4.32
CA SER A 504 20.72 15.85 -3.38
C SER A 504 22.00 16.67 -3.15
N GLU A 505 23.16 16.02 -3.08
CA GLU A 505 24.46 16.69 -2.87
C GLU A 505 24.84 17.66 -4.01
N PHE A 506 24.31 17.46 -5.23
CA PHE A 506 24.62 18.29 -6.40
C PHE A 506 23.46 19.22 -6.78
N ALA A 507 22.21 18.74 -6.70
CA ALA A 507 21.02 19.45 -7.18
C ALA A 507 20.17 20.09 -6.06
N GLY A 508 20.38 19.72 -4.79
CA GLY A 508 19.57 20.14 -3.64
C GLY A 508 18.50 19.12 -3.23
N GLU A 509 17.97 19.27 -2.01
CA GLU A 509 17.02 18.32 -1.39
C GLU A 509 15.70 18.22 -2.17
N GLU A 510 15.08 19.35 -2.52
CA GLU A 510 13.84 19.41 -3.32
C GLU A 510 14.00 18.68 -4.68
N ALA A 511 15.18 18.76 -5.29
CA ALA A 511 15.47 18.09 -6.54
C ALA A 511 15.61 16.56 -6.40
N ALA A 512 16.04 16.09 -5.23
CA ALA A 512 16.19 14.67 -4.92
C ALA A 512 14.85 13.96 -4.69
N GLU A 513 13.85 14.66 -4.13
CA GLU A 513 12.49 14.12 -4.00
C GLU A 513 11.88 13.83 -5.39
N SER A 514 12.02 14.79 -6.32
CA SER A 514 11.54 14.65 -7.71
C SER A 514 12.32 13.64 -8.57
N TRP A 515 13.56 13.29 -8.22
CA TRP A 515 14.44 12.46 -9.06
C TRP A 515 13.82 11.10 -9.41
N LYS A 516 13.26 10.41 -8.41
CA LYS A 516 12.64 9.09 -8.58
C LYS A 516 11.38 9.15 -9.46
N GLU A 517 10.60 10.22 -9.35
CA GLU A 517 9.41 10.43 -10.18
C GLU A 517 9.82 10.64 -11.65
N ILE A 518 10.75 11.57 -11.91
CA ILE A 518 11.26 11.86 -13.26
C ILE A 518 11.82 10.60 -13.93
N VAL A 519 12.61 9.79 -13.23
CA VAL A 519 13.17 8.55 -13.78
C VAL A 519 12.07 7.54 -14.15
N ASN A 520 11.03 7.40 -13.33
CA ASN A 520 9.91 6.50 -13.64
C ASN A 520 9.09 7.01 -14.84
N LEU A 521 8.75 8.29 -14.87
CA LEU A 521 8.01 8.92 -15.97
C LEU A 521 8.79 8.85 -17.30
N LEU A 522 10.13 8.95 -17.28
CA LEU A 522 10.96 8.80 -18.48
C LEU A 522 10.86 7.38 -19.08
N TYR A 523 10.88 6.32 -18.25
CA TYR A 523 10.69 4.95 -18.75
C TYR A 523 9.25 4.66 -19.18
N GLU A 524 8.24 5.24 -18.51
CA GLU A 524 6.83 5.11 -18.89
C GLU A 524 6.51 5.81 -20.23
N LEU A 525 7.09 7.00 -20.44
CA LEU A 525 7.06 7.69 -21.72
C LEU A 525 7.76 6.86 -22.81
N LEU A 526 8.92 6.28 -22.50
CA LEU A 526 9.65 5.43 -23.44
C LEU A 526 8.81 4.22 -23.86
N ALA A 527 8.13 3.56 -22.91
CA ALA A 527 7.21 2.46 -23.21
C ALA A 527 6.03 2.92 -24.09
N SER A 528 5.46 4.09 -23.83
CA SER A 528 4.36 4.68 -24.60
C SER A 528 4.75 5.07 -26.04
N LEU A 529 6.01 5.47 -26.28
CA LEU A 529 6.53 5.73 -27.62
C LEU A 529 6.79 4.44 -28.43
N ILE A 530 7.06 3.31 -27.78
CA ILE A 530 7.43 2.04 -28.41
C ILE A 530 6.19 1.17 -28.67
N ARG A 531 5.24 1.14 -27.73
CA ARG A 531 4.08 0.23 -27.72
C ARG A 531 3.27 0.31 -29.01
N GLY A 532 3.03 -0.84 -29.64
CA GLY A 532 2.23 -0.95 -30.87
C GLY A 532 2.94 -0.50 -32.14
N ASN A 533 4.23 -0.13 -32.10
CA ASN A 533 4.98 0.32 -33.27
C ASN A 533 6.31 -0.42 -33.47
N ARG A 534 6.34 -1.32 -34.47
CA ARG A 534 7.50 -2.14 -34.81
C ARG A 534 8.71 -1.34 -35.31
N SER A 535 8.54 -0.16 -35.94
CA SER A 535 9.70 0.64 -36.37
C SER A 535 10.50 1.15 -35.17
N ASN A 536 9.81 1.66 -34.15
CA ASN A 536 10.42 2.12 -32.90
C ASN A 536 11.07 0.96 -32.14
N CYS A 537 10.45 -0.22 -32.11
CA CYS A 537 11.04 -1.41 -31.48
C CYS A 537 12.37 -1.84 -32.15
N ALA A 538 12.45 -1.76 -33.48
CA ALA A 538 13.65 -2.15 -34.22
C ALA A 538 14.88 -1.28 -33.87
N LEU A 539 14.68 0.01 -33.53
CA LEU A 539 15.77 0.89 -33.06
C LEU A 539 16.38 0.46 -31.72
N PHE A 540 15.66 -0.35 -30.93
CA PHE A 540 16.15 -0.88 -29.65
C PHE A 540 16.98 -2.15 -29.78
N CYS A 541 17.16 -2.73 -30.99
CA CYS A 541 18.04 -3.87 -31.21
C CYS A 541 19.48 -3.57 -30.73
N ASP A 542 20.00 -2.40 -31.08
CA ASP A 542 21.38 -2.00 -30.77
C ASP A 542 21.56 -1.54 -29.31
N ASN A 543 20.46 -1.19 -28.63
CA ASN A 543 20.45 -0.67 -27.25
C ASN A 543 19.91 -1.68 -26.22
N LEU A 544 19.74 -2.95 -26.57
CA LEU A 544 19.21 -3.97 -25.67
C LEU A 544 20.13 -4.20 -24.46
N ASP A 545 21.43 -4.37 -24.69
CA ASP A 545 22.44 -4.57 -23.65
C ASP A 545 22.46 -3.39 -22.66
N TRP A 546 22.29 -2.16 -23.18
CA TRP A 546 22.13 -0.95 -22.37
C TRP A 546 20.91 -1.06 -21.47
N LEU A 547 19.74 -1.41 -21.99
CA LEU A 547 18.49 -1.49 -21.21
C LEU A 547 18.59 -2.56 -20.11
N VAL A 548 19.09 -3.75 -20.45
CA VAL A 548 19.24 -4.86 -19.50
C VAL A 548 20.31 -4.55 -18.45
N SER A 549 21.35 -3.77 -18.76
CA SER A 549 22.35 -3.34 -17.78
C SER A 549 21.79 -2.44 -16.67
N LYS A 550 20.67 -1.74 -16.91
CA LYS A 550 20.03 -0.88 -15.90
C LYS A 550 19.04 -1.63 -14.99
N LEU A 551 18.73 -2.89 -15.31
CA LEU A 551 17.70 -3.71 -14.64
C LEU A 551 18.00 -3.95 -13.14
N ASP A 552 19.26 -3.85 -12.71
CA ASP A 552 19.67 -3.96 -11.30
C ASP A 552 19.16 -2.83 -10.39
N ARG A 553 18.59 -1.75 -10.94
CA ARG A 553 18.06 -0.62 -10.17
C ARG A 553 16.61 -0.86 -9.71
N LEU A 554 16.45 -1.00 -8.39
CA LEU A 554 15.17 -1.24 -7.72
C LEU A 554 14.10 -0.15 -7.98
N GLU A 555 14.49 1.11 -8.11
CA GLU A 555 13.55 2.25 -8.12
C GLU A 555 12.81 2.45 -9.45
N ALA A 556 13.30 1.86 -10.55
CA ALA A 556 12.77 2.02 -11.90
C ALA A 556 12.38 0.69 -12.57
N SER A 557 12.48 -0.43 -11.84
CA SER A 557 12.34 -1.78 -12.40
C SER A 557 10.98 -2.03 -13.05
N SER A 558 9.89 -1.43 -12.56
CA SER A 558 8.56 -1.51 -13.20
C SER A 558 8.55 -0.91 -14.60
N GLY A 559 9.10 0.31 -14.77
CA GLY A 559 9.15 1.00 -16.06
C GLY A 559 10.10 0.34 -17.05
N ILE A 560 11.30 -0.03 -16.61
CA ILE A 560 12.30 -0.73 -17.46
C ILE A 560 11.74 -2.07 -17.97
N LEU A 561 11.07 -2.83 -17.09
CA LEU A 561 10.46 -4.11 -17.45
C LEU A 561 9.27 -3.95 -18.42
N GLU A 562 8.54 -2.84 -18.34
CA GLU A 562 7.46 -2.50 -19.27
C GLU A 562 7.98 -2.07 -20.65
N VAL A 563 9.07 -1.30 -20.70
CA VAL A 563 9.81 -1.03 -21.96
C VAL A 563 10.28 -2.34 -22.58
N LEU A 564 10.95 -3.20 -21.81
CA LEU A 564 11.45 -4.50 -22.28
C LEU A 564 10.31 -5.39 -22.81
N TYR A 565 9.18 -5.45 -22.09
CA TYR A 565 7.98 -6.17 -22.55
C TYR A 565 7.44 -5.63 -23.89
N CYS A 566 7.35 -4.30 -24.04
CA CYS A 566 6.86 -3.67 -25.28
C CYS A 566 7.77 -3.94 -26.48
N VAL A 567 9.09 -3.96 -26.29
CA VAL A 567 10.06 -4.28 -27.36
C VAL A 567 9.94 -5.74 -27.79
N LEU A 568 9.87 -6.67 -26.82
CA LEU A 568 9.88 -8.11 -27.08
C LEU A 568 8.60 -8.65 -27.73
N ILE A 569 7.44 -8.02 -27.49
CA ILE A 569 6.17 -8.48 -28.07
C ILE A 569 6.02 -8.11 -29.55
N GLU A 570 6.50 -6.93 -29.95
CA GLU A 570 6.38 -6.40 -31.33
C GLU A 570 7.52 -6.83 -32.27
N SER A 571 8.76 -6.95 -31.77
CA SER A 571 9.95 -7.16 -32.61
C SER A 571 10.61 -8.54 -32.45
N PRO A 572 10.45 -9.46 -33.42
CA PRO A 572 11.17 -10.73 -33.43
C PRO A 572 12.69 -10.55 -33.65
N GLU A 573 13.13 -9.41 -34.16
CA GLU A 573 14.54 -9.08 -34.38
C GLU A 573 15.32 -9.08 -33.06
N VAL A 574 14.78 -8.41 -32.03
CA VAL A 574 15.40 -8.29 -30.70
C VAL A 574 15.54 -9.66 -30.02
N LEU A 575 14.55 -10.54 -30.19
CA LEU A 575 14.53 -11.90 -29.63
C LEU A 575 15.67 -12.80 -30.12
N ASN A 576 16.23 -12.51 -31.31
CA ASN A 576 17.36 -13.24 -31.87
C ASN A 576 18.72 -12.77 -31.33
N ILE A 577 18.78 -11.61 -30.67
CA ILE A 577 20.01 -10.98 -30.16
C ILE A 577 20.27 -11.38 -28.69
N ILE A 578 19.25 -11.94 -28.01
CA ILE A 578 19.26 -12.19 -26.56
C ILE A 578 20.30 -13.23 -26.16
N GLN A 579 21.14 -12.85 -25.20
CA GLN A 579 22.18 -13.70 -24.63
C GLN A 579 21.74 -14.30 -23.28
N GLU A 580 22.39 -15.39 -22.87
CA GLU A 580 22.17 -16.06 -21.58
C GLU A 580 22.32 -15.11 -20.38
N ASN A 581 23.27 -14.17 -20.44
CA ASN A 581 23.49 -13.17 -19.39
C ASN A 581 22.23 -12.32 -19.13
N HIS A 582 21.47 -11.98 -20.17
CA HIS A 582 20.25 -11.17 -20.04
C HIS A 582 19.15 -11.95 -19.30
N ILE A 583 18.99 -13.24 -19.63
CA ILE A 583 18.02 -14.12 -18.99
C ILE A 583 18.39 -14.33 -17.51
N LYS A 584 19.68 -14.49 -17.19
CA LYS A 584 20.17 -14.57 -15.79
C LYS A 584 19.87 -13.30 -15.00
N SER A 585 20.08 -12.11 -15.58
CA SER A 585 19.70 -10.85 -14.94
C SER A 585 18.20 -10.74 -14.68
N ILE A 586 17.35 -11.17 -15.63
CA ILE A 586 15.89 -11.18 -15.47
C ILE A 586 15.44 -12.18 -14.39
N ILE A 587 16.09 -13.35 -14.28
CA ILE A 587 15.80 -14.32 -13.20
C ILE A 587 16.28 -13.78 -11.85
N SER A 588 17.45 -13.13 -11.78
CA SER A 588 17.91 -12.45 -10.57
C SER A 588 16.99 -11.29 -10.16
N LEU A 589 16.30 -10.65 -11.12
CA LEU A 589 15.27 -9.65 -10.82
C LEU A 589 14.11 -10.26 -10.02
N LEU A 590 13.66 -11.47 -10.38
CA LEU A 590 12.58 -12.21 -9.69
C LEU A 590 12.98 -12.61 -8.26
N ASP A 591 14.25 -12.92 -8.05
CA ASP A 591 14.82 -13.19 -6.72
C ASP A 591 14.87 -11.91 -5.86
N LYS A 592 15.40 -10.81 -6.40
CA LYS A 592 15.53 -9.52 -5.69
C LYS A 592 14.20 -8.82 -5.40
N HIS A 593 13.22 -8.90 -6.31
CA HIS A 593 11.92 -8.20 -6.17
C HIS A 593 10.79 -9.09 -5.64
N GLY A 594 11.03 -10.39 -5.51
CA GLY A 594 9.98 -11.36 -5.26
C GLY A 594 9.03 -11.54 -6.45
N ARG A 595 7.86 -12.14 -6.18
CA ARG A 595 6.96 -12.66 -7.21
C ARG A 595 6.15 -11.56 -7.88
N ASN A 596 6.62 -11.08 -9.04
CA ASN A 596 5.94 -10.09 -9.88
C ASN A 596 5.46 -10.71 -11.21
N HIS A 597 4.19 -10.50 -11.57
CA HIS A 597 3.61 -11.02 -12.80
C HIS A 597 4.30 -10.49 -14.06
N LYS A 598 4.68 -9.19 -14.11
CA LYS A 598 5.33 -8.58 -15.28
C LYS A 598 6.63 -9.30 -15.67
N VAL A 599 7.36 -9.87 -14.71
CA VAL A 599 8.61 -10.60 -14.97
C VAL A 599 8.32 -11.94 -15.64
N LEU A 600 7.24 -12.61 -15.24
CA LEU A 600 6.77 -13.83 -15.86
C LEU A 600 6.17 -13.56 -17.25
N ASP A 601 5.49 -12.44 -17.44
CA ASP A 601 4.99 -11.99 -18.75
C ASP A 601 6.14 -11.72 -19.74
N VAL A 602 7.25 -11.12 -19.27
CA VAL A 602 8.48 -10.99 -20.06
C VAL A 602 9.11 -12.35 -20.37
N LEU A 603 9.29 -13.25 -19.39
CA LEU A 603 9.81 -14.61 -19.63
C LEU A 603 8.94 -15.44 -20.58
N ARG A 604 7.63 -15.20 -20.59
CA ARG A 604 6.68 -15.78 -21.56
C ARG A 604 6.90 -15.23 -22.97
N SER A 605 6.95 -13.91 -23.13
CA SER A 605 7.19 -13.27 -24.44
C SER A 605 8.60 -13.58 -25.00
N LEU A 606 9.59 -13.80 -24.13
CA LEU A 606 10.93 -14.28 -24.51
C LEU A 606 10.94 -15.66 -25.18
N CYS A 607 9.92 -16.49 -24.95
CA CYS A 607 9.81 -17.83 -25.51
C CYS A 607 9.07 -17.87 -26.85
N VAL A 608 8.08 -16.99 -27.06
CA VAL A 608 7.17 -17.00 -28.22
C VAL A 608 6.80 -15.58 -28.64
N CYS A 609 7.05 -15.23 -29.89
CA CYS A 609 6.65 -13.98 -30.51
C CYS A 609 5.91 -14.25 -31.82
N ASN A 610 4.76 -13.61 -32.04
CA ASN A 610 3.95 -13.73 -33.25
C ASN A 610 3.69 -15.19 -33.71
N GLY A 611 3.50 -16.11 -32.75
CA GLY A 611 3.26 -17.54 -32.98
C GLY A 611 4.51 -18.38 -33.26
N VAL A 612 5.70 -17.77 -33.37
CA VAL A 612 6.98 -18.46 -33.57
C VAL A 612 7.73 -18.57 -32.25
N ALA A 613 8.33 -19.73 -31.98
CA ALA A 613 8.97 -20.05 -30.71
C ALA A 613 10.50 -20.13 -30.82
N VAL A 614 11.23 -19.46 -29.92
CA VAL A 614 12.71 -19.42 -29.92
C VAL A 614 13.27 -20.50 -29.01
N ARG A 615 13.83 -21.57 -29.62
CA ARG A 615 14.35 -22.74 -28.88
C ARG A 615 15.51 -22.43 -27.94
N SER A 616 16.38 -21.49 -28.30
CA SER A 616 17.52 -21.08 -27.45
C SER A 616 17.04 -20.59 -26.09
N ASN A 617 16.15 -19.59 -26.08
CA ASN A 617 15.61 -18.96 -24.88
C ASN A 617 14.84 -19.97 -24.01
N GLN A 618 14.09 -20.89 -24.63
CA GLN A 618 13.38 -21.96 -23.91
C GLN A 618 14.34 -22.86 -23.11
N ASN A 619 15.46 -23.28 -23.71
CA ASN A 619 16.45 -24.09 -23.03
C ASN A 619 17.12 -23.31 -21.90
N LEU A 620 17.56 -22.07 -22.17
CA LEU A 620 18.21 -21.21 -21.18
C LEU A 620 17.31 -20.89 -19.98
N ILE A 621 16.02 -20.62 -20.19
CA ILE A 621 15.05 -20.44 -19.10
C ILE A 621 14.86 -21.76 -18.34
N THR A 622 14.78 -22.90 -19.03
CA THR A 622 14.64 -24.22 -18.38
C THR A 622 15.84 -24.54 -17.49
N GLU A 623 17.05 -24.31 -17.97
CA GLU A 623 18.31 -24.57 -17.27
C GLU A 623 18.55 -23.63 -16.08
N ASN A 624 18.14 -22.36 -16.17
CA ASN A 624 18.37 -21.38 -15.10
C ASN A 624 17.23 -21.31 -14.06
N LEU A 625 15.98 -21.65 -14.42
CA LEU A 625 14.80 -21.47 -13.55
C LEU A 625 14.41 -22.74 -12.78
N LEU A 626 14.51 -23.95 -13.39
CA LEU A 626 14.01 -25.18 -12.77
C LEU A 626 14.93 -25.85 -11.72
N PRO A 627 16.28 -25.80 -11.79
CA PRO A 627 17.11 -26.58 -10.87
C PRO A 627 17.05 -26.13 -9.41
N GLY A 628 17.08 -24.82 -9.14
CA GLY A 628 17.03 -24.27 -7.79
C GLY A 628 15.66 -24.44 -7.15
N ARG A 629 14.57 -24.23 -7.93
CA ARG A 629 13.18 -24.50 -7.52
C ARG A 629 12.64 -23.62 -6.36
N ASP A 630 13.46 -22.74 -5.78
CA ASP A 630 13.13 -21.86 -4.65
C ASP A 630 12.16 -20.72 -5.01
N LEU A 631 12.29 -20.16 -6.21
CA LEU A 631 11.49 -19.02 -6.68
C LEU A 631 10.04 -19.43 -7.00
N LEU A 632 9.88 -20.61 -7.60
CA LEU A 632 8.60 -21.12 -8.11
C LEU A 632 7.79 -21.83 -7.02
N LEU A 633 6.46 -21.72 -7.10
CA LEU A 633 5.57 -22.46 -6.21
C LEU A 633 5.55 -23.95 -6.59
N GLN A 634 5.76 -24.81 -5.60
CA GLN A 634 5.71 -26.26 -5.73
C GLN A 634 4.46 -26.79 -5.04
N THR A 635 3.91 -27.91 -5.54
CA THR A 635 2.77 -28.59 -4.93
C THR A 635 2.93 -30.10 -5.05
N ASN A 636 2.36 -30.82 -4.08
CA ASN A 636 2.35 -32.27 -4.01
C ASN A 636 1.08 -32.71 -3.27
N ILE A 637 0.58 -33.90 -3.58
CA ILE A 637 -0.55 -34.49 -2.84
C ILE A 637 0.01 -35.09 -1.55
N VAL A 638 -0.54 -34.73 -0.39
CA VAL A 638 -0.07 -35.21 0.92
C VAL A 638 -1.22 -35.81 1.73
N ASN A 639 -0.94 -36.88 2.46
CA ASN A 639 -1.91 -37.54 3.33
C ASN A 639 -2.31 -36.65 4.53
N TYR A 640 -3.58 -36.72 4.94
CA TYR A 640 -4.03 -36.10 6.19
C TYR A 640 -3.50 -36.87 7.41
N VAL A 641 -3.04 -36.12 8.40
CA VAL A 641 -2.49 -36.60 9.67
C VAL A 641 -3.37 -36.09 10.81
N THR A 642 -3.68 -36.95 11.78
CA THR A 642 -4.40 -36.59 13.00
C THR A 642 -3.63 -37.03 14.24
N SER A 643 -3.59 -36.16 15.25
CA SER A 643 -2.93 -36.43 16.54
C SER A 643 -3.94 -36.43 17.68
N VAL A 644 -3.92 -37.49 18.49
CA VAL A 644 -4.83 -37.73 19.62
C VAL A 644 -4.05 -37.83 20.94
N ARG A 645 -4.67 -37.39 22.03
CA ARG A 645 -4.15 -37.50 23.40
C ARG A 645 -5.20 -38.06 24.36
N PRO A 646 -4.81 -38.75 25.45
CA PRO A 646 -5.68 -38.91 26.61
C PRO A 646 -5.74 -37.58 27.40
N ASN A 647 -6.74 -37.40 28.27
CA ASN A 647 -6.82 -36.28 29.22
C ASN A 647 -5.86 -36.45 30.42
N ILE A 648 -4.56 -36.59 30.13
CA ILE A 648 -3.47 -36.74 31.11
C ILE A 648 -2.45 -35.61 30.86
N PHE A 649 -2.10 -34.90 31.93
CA PHE A 649 -1.16 -33.77 31.89
C PHE A 649 -0.12 -33.91 33.00
N LEU A 650 1.16 -33.89 32.60
CA LEU A 650 2.32 -34.19 33.44
C LEU A 650 3.22 -32.96 33.51
N GLY A 651 3.58 -32.50 34.71
CA GLY A 651 4.41 -31.31 34.86
C GLY A 651 5.14 -31.22 36.20
N THR A 652 6.33 -30.63 36.17
CA THR A 652 7.19 -30.45 37.34
C THR A 652 7.55 -28.98 37.55
N CYS A 653 6.83 -28.32 38.45
CA CYS A 653 7.24 -27.04 39.03
C CYS A 653 7.75 -27.23 40.46
N GLU A 654 8.44 -26.22 41.01
CA GLU A 654 8.89 -26.24 42.40
C GLU A 654 7.67 -26.35 43.34
N GLY A 655 7.72 -27.30 44.29
CA GLY A 655 6.58 -27.60 45.17
C GLY A 655 5.46 -28.46 44.54
N SER A 656 5.57 -28.88 43.28
CA SER A 656 4.60 -29.81 42.66
C SER A 656 4.50 -31.14 43.42
N THR A 657 3.28 -31.65 43.52
CA THR A 657 2.95 -32.94 44.14
C THR A 657 3.00 -34.13 43.18
N GLN A 658 3.12 -33.88 41.87
CA GLN A 658 3.19 -34.94 40.85
C GLN A 658 4.52 -35.72 40.92
N TYR A 659 4.49 -36.97 40.48
CA TYR A 659 5.69 -37.79 40.35
C TYR A 659 6.55 -37.34 39.16
N LYS A 660 7.85 -37.68 39.15
CA LYS A 660 8.81 -37.16 38.14
C LYS A 660 9.06 -38.10 36.96
N LYS A 661 8.66 -39.38 37.02
CA LYS A 661 8.97 -40.40 36.00
C LYS A 661 7.72 -41.16 35.58
N TRP A 662 7.39 -41.12 34.30
CA TRP A 662 6.10 -41.56 33.77
C TRP A 662 6.24 -42.56 32.61
N TYR A 663 5.30 -43.50 32.56
CA TYR A 663 5.32 -44.63 31.62
C TYR A 663 3.93 -44.90 31.01
N TYR A 664 3.90 -45.11 29.70
CA TYR A 664 2.77 -45.71 29.00
C TYR A 664 3.25 -46.62 27.86
N GLU A 665 2.35 -47.46 27.35
CA GLU A 665 2.58 -48.23 26.12
C GLU A 665 1.56 -47.87 25.04
N MET A 666 1.96 -47.95 23.78
CA MET A 666 1.07 -48.01 22.63
C MET A 666 1.18 -49.40 22.02
N MET A 667 0.04 -50.05 21.77
CA MET A 667 -0.03 -51.28 20.98
C MET A 667 -0.61 -50.98 19.60
N VAL A 668 0.03 -51.47 18.54
CA VAL A 668 -0.41 -51.30 17.15
C VAL A 668 -1.23 -52.53 16.74
N ASP A 669 -2.50 -52.34 16.40
CA ASP A 669 -3.38 -53.45 15.97
C ASP A 669 -3.31 -53.68 14.46
N TYR A 670 -3.16 -52.62 13.68
CA TYR A 670 -3.17 -52.68 12.22
C TYR A 670 -2.54 -51.43 11.59
N VAL A 671 -1.72 -51.64 10.56
CA VAL A 671 -1.14 -50.59 9.70
C VAL A 671 -1.29 -51.04 8.25
N GLU A 672 -2.02 -50.27 7.44
CA GLU A 672 -2.04 -50.42 5.99
C GLU A 672 -0.87 -49.64 5.38
N PRO A 673 0.17 -50.28 4.80
CA PRO A 673 1.41 -49.59 4.44
C PRO A 673 1.26 -48.44 3.42
N PHE A 674 0.27 -48.56 2.53
CA PHE A 674 -0.01 -47.59 1.47
C PHE A 674 -1.53 -47.45 1.28
N VAL A 675 -2.10 -46.38 1.85
CA VAL A 675 -3.50 -45.97 1.58
C VAL A 675 -3.58 -45.10 0.32
N THR A 676 -2.48 -44.43 -0.02
CA THR A 676 -2.32 -43.61 -1.24
C THR A 676 -0.95 -43.92 -1.87
N ALA A 677 -0.52 -43.12 -2.85
CA ALA A 677 0.84 -43.21 -3.40
C ALA A 677 1.95 -42.87 -2.38
N GLN A 678 1.60 -42.35 -1.20
CA GLN A 678 2.50 -42.12 -0.07
C GLN A 678 2.27 -43.16 1.03
N ALA A 679 3.35 -43.50 1.74
CA ALA A 679 3.30 -44.42 2.88
C ALA A 679 2.39 -43.87 4.00
N SER A 680 1.81 -44.80 4.79
CA SER A 680 1.07 -44.45 6.00
C SER A 680 1.96 -43.76 7.03
N HIS A 681 1.44 -42.73 7.68
CA HIS A 681 2.11 -42.08 8.82
C HIS A 681 1.64 -42.73 10.12
N LEU A 682 2.58 -43.14 10.96
CA LEU A 682 2.33 -43.55 12.34
C LEU A 682 3.55 -43.17 13.19
N ARG A 683 3.32 -42.38 14.24
CA ARG A 683 4.33 -41.99 15.23
C ARG A 683 3.71 -41.89 16.62
N VAL A 684 4.52 -42.12 17.65
CA VAL A 684 4.12 -42.04 19.06
C VAL A 684 5.15 -41.27 19.88
N GLY A 685 4.70 -40.57 20.92
CA GLY A 685 5.59 -40.01 21.92
C GLY A 685 4.94 -38.91 22.77
N TRP A 686 5.69 -37.85 23.02
CA TRP A 686 5.32 -36.81 23.96
C TRP A 686 5.22 -35.45 23.28
N ALA A 687 4.27 -34.63 23.74
CA ALA A 687 4.12 -33.25 23.29
C ALA A 687 3.82 -32.33 24.47
N MET A 688 4.23 -31.07 24.36
CA MET A 688 3.97 -30.02 25.34
C MET A 688 2.69 -29.24 25.02
N THR A 689 1.94 -28.83 26.05
CA THR A 689 0.75 -27.97 25.90
C THR A 689 1.07 -26.59 25.35
N GLU A 690 2.28 -26.10 25.63
CA GLU A 690 2.79 -24.88 25.03
C GLU A 690 3.52 -25.24 23.73
N GLY A 691 3.12 -24.60 22.63
CA GLY A 691 3.68 -24.84 21.29
C GLY A 691 3.00 -25.93 20.47
N TYR A 692 2.84 -27.17 20.96
CA TYR A 692 2.35 -28.26 20.09
C TYR A 692 0.93 -28.03 19.57
N SER A 693 0.85 -27.86 18.25
CA SER A 693 -0.31 -27.28 17.59
C SER A 693 -0.62 -28.00 16.27
N PRO A 694 -1.06 -29.27 16.31
CA PRO A 694 -1.35 -30.04 15.10
C PRO A 694 -2.56 -29.44 14.37
N TYR A 695 -2.35 -29.00 13.13
CA TYR A 695 -3.43 -28.58 12.23
C TYR A 695 -3.35 -29.44 10.95
N PRO A 696 -4.48 -30.00 10.46
CA PRO A 696 -4.48 -30.94 9.33
C PRO A 696 -4.26 -30.27 7.96
N GLY A 697 -3.85 -28.99 7.92
CA GLY A 697 -3.65 -28.21 6.71
C GLY A 697 -2.20 -28.24 6.24
N GLY A 698 -1.43 -27.21 6.62
CA GLY A 698 0.00 -27.10 6.32
C GLY A 698 0.81 -26.81 7.59
N GLY A 699 2.02 -27.37 7.61
CA GLY A 699 3.06 -27.16 8.62
C GLY A 699 4.30 -26.48 8.05
N GLU A 700 5.43 -26.60 8.75
CA GLU A 700 6.74 -26.15 8.24
C GLU A 700 7.27 -27.03 7.10
N GLY A 701 6.75 -28.25 6.97
CA GLY A 701 7.05 -29.19 5.89
C GLY A 701 5.82 -29.62 5.09
N TRP A 702 5.95 -30.75 4.37
CA TRP A 702 4.87 -31.33 3.57
C TRP A 702 3.82 -32.01 4.45
N GLY A 703 2.64 -31.39 4.61
CA GLY A 703 1.48 -31.96 5.29
C GLY A 703 1.11 -31.23 6.60
N GLY A 704 0.24 -31.86 7.39
CA GLY A 704 -0.14 -31.37 8.71
C GLY A 704 0.82 -31.86 9.81
N ASN A 705 1.13 -31.01 10.78
CA ASN A 705 2.06 -31.31 11.88
C ASN A 705 1.61 -32.55 12.68
N GLY A 706 2.32 -33.67 12.53
CA GLY A 706 2.24 -34.81 13.41
C GLY A 706 3.15 -34.67 14.63
N VAL A 707 3.41 -35.76 15.36
CA VAL A 707 4.35 -35.74 16.50
C VAL A 707 5.79 -35.78 15.98
N GLY A 708 6.66 -34.91 16.50
CA GLY A 708 8.06 -34.78 16.11
C GLY A 708 8.32 -33.87 14.90
N ASP A 709 7.30 -33.18 14.39
CA ASP A 709 7.47 -32.23 13.28
C ASP A 709 7.83 -30.82 13.76
N ASP A 710 7.54 -30.46 15.02
CA ASP A 710 7.97 -29.21 15.64
C ASP A 710 8.96 -29.44 16.79
N LEU A 711 9.47 -28.36 17.39
CA LEU A 711 10.37 -28.41 18.56
C LEU A 711 9.65 -28.73 19.88
N TYR A 712 8.31 -28.72 19.88
CA TYR A 712 7.46 -28.91 21.06
C TYR A 712 6.94 -30.35 21.21
N SER A 713 7.33 -31.24 20.29
CA SER A 713 6.96 -32.64 20.28
C SER A 713 8.12 -33.56 19.93
N TYR A 714 8.06 -34.77 20.49
CA TYR A 714 9.12 -35.78 20.44
C TYR A 714 8.50 -37.10 20.04
N GLY A 715 8.76 -37.54 18.80
CA GLY A 715 8.13 -38.70 18.18
C GLY A 715 9.10 -39.86 17.90
N PHE A 716 8.54 -41.06 17.80
CA PHE A 716 9.23 -42.28 17.36
C PHE A 716 8.35 -43.07 16.37
N ASP A 717 8.97 -43.62 15.31
CA ASP A 717 8.31 -44.34 14.19
C ASP A 717 8.77 -45.81 14.01
N GLY A 718 9.58 -46.33 14.94
CA GLY A 718 10.23 -47.64 14.85
C GLY A 718 11.72 -47.59 14.45
N LEU A 719 12.12 -46.59 13.64
CA LEU A 719 13.47 -46.45 13.08
C LEU A 719 14.17 -45.13 13.43
N HIS A 720 13.39 -44.08 13.70
CA HIS A 720 13.88 -42.71 13.87
C HIS A 720 13.25 -42.05 15.10
N LEU A 721 14.06 -41.20 15.76
CA LEU A 721 13.60 -40.17 16.67
C LEU A 721 13.34 -38.88 15.87
N TRP A 722 12.15 -38.32 16.03
CA TRP A 722 11.66 -37.15 15.32
C TRP A 722 11.49 -35.94 16.26
N SER A 723 12.08 -34.82 15.90
CA SER A 723 11.80 -33.49 16.48
C SER A 723 12.20 -32.41 15.46
N GLY A 724 11.39 -31.36 15.30
CA GLY A 724 11.62 -30.27 14.36
C GLY A 724 11.79 -30.72 12.89
N THR A 725 11.01 -31.71 12.44
CA THR A 725 11.12 -32.41 11.14
C THR A 725 12.42 -33.21 10.91
N VAL A 726 13.36 -33.22 11.86
CA VAL A 726 14.64 -33.94 11.72
C VAL A 726 14.48 -35.41 12.11
N ALA A 727 14.59 -36.30 11.14
CA ALA A 727 14.67 -37.75 11.37
C ALA A 727 16.08 -38.16 11.83
N ARG A 728 16.23 -38.65 13.07
CA ARG A 728 17.48 -39.21 13.59
C ARG A 728 17.37 -40.72 13.72
N GLN A 729 18.05 -41.46 12.84
CA GLN A 729 18.05 -42.93 12.87
C GLN A 729 18.62 -43.46 14.18
N VAL A 730 17.97 -44.49 14.75
CA VAL A 730 18.36 -45.13 16.00
C VAL A 730 18.57 -46.63 15.82
N ALA A 731 19.48 -47.20 16.63
CA ALA A 731 19.73 -48.64 16.62
C ALA A 731 18.80 -49.36 17.62
N SER A 732 18.16 -50.42 17.18
CA SER A 732 17.44 -51.37 18.03
C SER A 732 17.72 -52.80 17.55
N PRO A 733 17.59 -53.84 18.40
CA PRO A 733 17.90 -55.23 18.01
C PRO A 733 17.05 -55.76 16.85
N SER A 734 15.90 -55.14 16.60
CA SER A 734 14.94 -55.49 15.55
C SER A 734 14.43 -54.19 14.88
N ALA A 735 15.32 -53.45 14.24
CA ALA A 735 14.99 -52.16 13.62
C ALA A 735 14.06 -52.34 12.40
N HIS A 736 12.81 -51.89 12.54
CA HIS A 736 11.81 -51.84 11.47
C HIS A 736 10.80 -50.71 11.76
N THR A 737 10.06 -50.27 10.74
CA THR A 737 8.91 -49.36 10.91
C THR A 737 7.79 -50.09 11.66
N LEU A 738 7.05 -49.36 12.50
CA LEU A 738 5.96 -49.93 13.33
C LEU A 738 4.98 -50.79 12.52
N ALA A 739 4.90 -52.06 12.88
CA ALA A 739 4.05 -53.07 12.27
C ALA A 739 2.86 -53.44 13.19
N ALA A 740 1.96 -54.30 12.72
CA ALA A 740 0.92 -54.87 13.57
C ALA A 740 1.54 -55.77 14.67
N ASP A 741 0.87 -55.80 15.82
CA ASP A 741 1.28 -56.46 17.07
C ASP A 741 2.50 -55.86 17.80
N ASP A 742 3.13 -54.80 17.27
CA ASP A 742 4.18 -54.07 17.98
C ASP A 742 3.65 -53.34 19.22
N VAL A 743 4.48 -53.32 20.27
CA VAL A 743 4.28 -52.53 21.48
C VAL A 743 5.44 -51.55 21.66
N VAL A 744 5.12 -50.26 21.65
CA VAL A 744 6.07 -49.19 21.95
C VAL A 744 5.86 -48.73 23.39
N SER A 745 6.88 -48.86 24.23
CA SER A 745 6.89 -48.25 25.56
C SER A 745 7.52 -46.86 25.52
N CYS A 746 6.86 -45.88 26.11
CA CYS A 746 7.29 -44.48 26.16
C CYS A 746 7.62 -44.09 27.61
N CYS A 747 8.89 -43.77 27.86
CA CYS A 747 9.40 -43.36 29.18
C CYS A 747 9.72 -41.86 29.18
N LEU A 748 9.17 -41.13 30.16
CA LEU A 748 9.46 -39.72 30.40
C LEU A 748 10.09 -39.54 31.79
N ASP A 749 11.23 -38.88 31.88
CA ASP A 749 11.94 -38.58 33.12
C ASP A 749 12.19 -37.06 33.24
N LEU A 750 11.41 -36.40 34.08
CA LEU A 750 11.50 -34.95 34.31
C LEU A 750 12.56 -34.57 35.37
N SER A 751 13.44 -35.49 35.76
CA SER A 751 14.55 -35.19 36.70
C SER A 751 15.86 -34.79 36.02
N VAL A 752 16.10 -35.26 34.80
CA VAL A 752 17.26 -34.90 33.94
C VAL A 752 16.76 -34.36 32.58
N PRO A 753 15.48 -33.93 32.51
CA PRO A 753 14.65 -33.94 31.29
C PRO A 753 15.11 -34.89 30.18
N SER A 754 14.71 -36.18 30.28
CA SER A 754 14.97 -37.16 29.23
C SER A 754 13.73 -37.98 28.82
N ILE A 755 13.66 -38.32 27.53
CA ILE A 755 12.60 -39.15 26.93
C ILE A 755 13.28 -40.33 26.21
N SER A 756 12.87 -41.54 26.54
CA SER A 756 13.38 -42.77 25.93
C SER A 756 12.27 -43.71 25.49
N PHE A 757 12.54 -44.50 24.45
CA PHE A 757 11.59 -45.43 23.84
C PHE A 757 12.08 -46.88 23.93
N ARG A 758 11.14 -47.80 23.95
CA ARG A 758 11.39 -49.25 23.85
C ARG A 758 10.44 -49.84 22.84
N ILE A 759 10.90 -50.81 22.05
CA ILE A 759 10.06 -51.59 21.14
C ILE A 759 10.09 -53.05 21.59
N ASN A 760 8.91 -53.63 21.83
CA ASN A 760 8.74 -55.00 22.32
C ASN A 760 9.63 -55.33 23.54
N GLY A 761 9.71 -54.38 24.47
CA GLY A 761 10.53 -54.45 25.69
C GLY A 761 12.02 -54.10 25.52
N HIS A 762 12.56 -54.14 24.30
CA HIS A 762 13.97 -53.84 24.01
C HIS A 762 14.26 -52.33 24.00
N PRO A 763 15.35 -51.87 24.64
CA PRO A 763 15.71 -50.46 24.67
C PRO A 763 16.22 -49.96 23.31
N VAL A 764 15.61 -48.90 22.80
CA VAL A 764 16.09 -48.18 21.61
C VAL A 764 17.35 -47.40 22.00
N GLN A 765 18.41 -47.48 21.18
CA GLN A 765 19.65 -46.73 21.40
C GLN A 765 19.48 -45.28 20.91
N GLY A 766 18.84 -44.47 21.74
CA GLY A 766 18.62 -43.05 21.53
C GLY A 766 17.59 -42.50 22.52
N MET A 767 17.82 -41.27 22.98
CA MET A 767 16.91 -40.53 23.87
C MET A 767 16.98 -39.05 23.55
N PHE A 768 15.88 -38.33 23.80
CA PHE A 768 15.89 -36.87 23.82
C PHE A 768 16.32 -36.41 25.21
N GLU A 769 17.15 -35.38 25.29
CA GLU A 769 17.65 -34.77 26.53
C GLU A 769 17.62 -33.24 26.41
N ASN A 770 17.69 -32.53 27.55
CA ASN A 770 17.80 -31.06 27.62
C ASN A 770 16.62 -30.29 26.98
N PHE A 771 15.41 -30.86 26.99
CA PHE A 771 14.19 -30.13 26.65
C PHE A 771 13.71 -29.26 27.82
N ASN A 772 12.92 -28.22 27.51
CA ASN A 772 12.36 -27.33 28.52
C ASN A 772 11.18 -27.99 29.26
N VAL A 773 11.00 -27.66 30.54
CA VAL A 773 9.99 -28.26 31.43
C VAL A 773 8.94 -27.27 31.91
N ASP A 774 8.85 -26.12 31.24
CA ASP A 774 7.97 -24.99 31.62
C ASP A 774 6.49 -25.29 31.34
N GLY A 775 6.21 -26.17 30.36
CA GLY A 775 4.87 -26.60 29.97
C GLY A 775 4.47 -28.00 30.50
N LEU A 776 3.21 -28.36 30.30
CA LEU A 776 2.69 -29.68 30.65
C LEU A 776 2.89 -30.66 29.48
N PHE A 777 3.47 -31.82 29.76
CA PHE A 777 3.59 -32.93 28.82
C PHE A 777 2.33 -33.80 28.80
N PHE A 778 1.98 -34.33 27.63
CA PHE A 778 0.93 -35.34 27.48
C PHE A 778 1.32 -36.43 26.47
N PRO A 779 0.81 -37.67 26.63
CA PRO A 779 0.98 -38.73 25.64
C PRO A 779 0.30 -38.37 24.32
N VAL A 780 0.96 -38.62 23.19
CA VAL A 780 0.40 -38.38 21.85
C VAL A 780 0.68 -39.55 20.92
N ILE A 781 -0.32 -39.92 20.13
CA ILE A 781 -0.18 -40.76 18.94
C ILE A 781 -0.62 -39.92 17.75
N SER A 782 0.18 -39.94 16.68
CA SER A 782 -0.10 -39.27 15.41
C SER A 782 -0.17 -40.31 14.31
N PHE A 783 -1.22 -40.28 13.49
CA PHE A 783 -1.47 -41.30 12.48
C PHE A 783 -2.23 -40.75 11.26
N SER A 784 -2.03 -41.40 10.11
CA SER A 784 -2.84 -41.21 8.90
C SER A 784 -4.05 -42.15 8.85
N ALA A 785 -4.87 -42.03 7.81
CA ALA A 785 -5.82 -43.08 7.44
C ALA A 785 -5.13 -44.47 7.32
N GLY A 786 -5.90 -45.54 7.49
CA GLY A 786 -5.43 -46.94 7.39
C GLY A 786 -4.81 -47.53 8.67
N VAL A 787 -4.69 -46.76 9.75
CA VAL A 787 -4.01 -47.17 10.99
C VAL A 787 -5.00 -47.42 12.14
N LYS A 788 -4.74 -48.44 12.96
CA LYS A 788 -5.42 -48.70 14.25
C LYS A 788 -4.39 -48.98 15.34
N ALA A 789 -4.43 -48.18 16.40
CA ALA A 789 -3.56 -48.31 17.56
C ALA A 789 -4.36 -48.07 18.86
N ARG A 790 -3.85 -48.61 19.98
CA ARG A 790 -4.46 -48.50 21.32
C ARG A 790 -3.44 -48.00 22.33
N PHE A 791 -3.87 -47.05 23.17
CA PHE A 791 -3.14 -46.69 24.39
C PHE A 791 -3.32 -47.77 25.46
N LEU A 792 -2.23 -48.04 26.19
CA LEU A 792 -2.21 -48.80 27.43
C LEU A 792 -1.61 -47.87 28.50
N LEU A 793 -2.44 -47.38 29.41
CA LEU A 793 -2.07 -46.34 30.39
C LEU A 793 -1.89 -46.89 31.81
N GLY A 794 -2.15 -48.19 31.99
CA GLY A 794 -2.05 -48.93 33.25
C GLY A 794 -3.36 -48.95 34.05
N GLY A 795 -3.31 -49.66 35.19
CA GLY A 795 -4.41 -49.72 36.15
C GLY A 795 -5.64 -50.43 35.60
N ARG A 796 -6.73 -49.70 35.36
CA ARG A 796 -7.96 -50.23 34.73
C ARG A 796 -8.08 -49.89 33.24
N HIS A 797 -7.07 -49.21 32.68
CA HIS A 797 -7.10 -48.60 31.35
C HIS A 797 -6.01 -49.18 30.43
N GLY A 798 -5.95 -50.50 30.41
CA GLY A 798 -4.99 -51.29 29.64
C GLY A 798 -3.91 -51.89 30.52
N ASP A 799 -3.83 -53.23 30.53
CA ASP A 799 -2.73 -53.97 31.16
C ASP A 799 -1.48 -53.87 30.28
N PHE A 800 -0.35 -53.50 30.87
CA PHE A 800 0.92 -53.45 30.14
C PHE A 800 1.36 -54.83 29.67
N LYS A 801 1.95 -54.89 28.48
CA LYS A 801 2.57 -56.12 27.95
C LYS A 801 3.97 -56.33 28.50
N PHE A 802 4.68 -55.24 28.81
CA PHE A 802 6.01 -55.27 29.42
C PHE A 802 5.98 -54.60 30.79
N MET A 803 6.94 -54.95 31.66
CA MET A 803 7.03 -54.30 32.97
C MET A 803 7.63 -52.90 32.84
N PRO A 804 7.03 -51.87 33.48
CA PRO A 804 7.64 -50.55 33.58
C PRO A 804 9.05 -50.63 34.19
N PRO A 805 10.02 -49.81 33.74
CA PRO A 805 11.34 -49.77 34.37
C PRO A 805 11.27 -49.34 35.85
N PRO A 806 12.23 -49.76 36.70
CA PRO A 806 12.22 -49.41 38.12
C PRO A 806 12.14 -47.90 38.36
N GLY A 807 11.18 -47.47 39.19
CA GLY A 807 10.97 -46.06 39.52
C GLY A 807 10.20 -45.25 38.49
N TYR A 808 9.45 -45.89 37.58
CA TYR A 808 8.49 -45.22 36.70
C TYR A 808 7.04 -45.50 37.14
N ALA A 809 6.21 -44.45 37.20
CA ALA A 809 4.79 -44.56 37.51
C ALA A 809 3.94 -44.68 36.23
N PRO A 810 2.84 -45.45 36.25
CA PRO A 810 1.93 -45.55 35.11
C PRO A 810 1.12 -44.26 34.92
N CYS A 811 0.94 -43.81 33.68
CA CYS A 811 0.31 -42.52 33.38
C CYS A 811 -1.12 -42.36 33.93
N TYR A 812 -1.86 -43.45 34.18
CA TYR A 812 -3.20 -43.33 34.79
C TYR A 812 -3.18 -42.70 36.20
N GLU A 813 -2.08 -42.77 36.95
CA GLU A 813 -1.98 -42.17 38.30
C GLU A 813 -2.06 -40.64 38.29
N ALA A 814 -1.82 -40.00 37.14
CA ALA A 814 -1.98 -38.55 36.96
C ALA A 814 -3.43 -38.10 36.66
N LEU A 815 -4.37 -39.04 36.44
CA LEU A 815 -5.76 -38.69 36.12
C LEU A 815 -6.46 -38.03 37.32
N LEU A 816 -7.09 -36.88 37.09
CA LEU A 816 -7.81 -36.16 38.14
C LEU A 816 -9.03 -36.96 38.64
N PRO A 817 -9.23 -37.16 39.96
CA PRO A 817 -10.26 -38.07 40.47
C PRO A 817 -11.73 -37.70 40.20
N ARG A 818 -12.00 -36.47 39.73
CA ARG A 818 -13.34 -36.04 39.29
C ARG A 818 -13.58 -36.29 37.79
N GLU A 819 -12.53 -36.51 37.00
CA GLU A 819 -12.63 -36.76 35.56
C GLU A 819 -12.67 -38.26 35.24
N ARG A 820 -13.25 -38.58 34.09
CA ARG A 820 -13.13 -39.91 33.48
C ARG A 820 -12.06 -39.85 32.41
N MET A 821 -11.39 -40.98 32.19
CA MET A 821 -10.43 -41.09 31.08
C MET A 821 -11.17 -40.99 29.74
N ARG A 822 -10.68 -40.11 28.86
CA ARG A 822 -11.19 -39.87 27.50
C ARG A 822 -10.01 -39.65 26.56
N ILE A 823 -10.17 -40.07 25.31
CA ILE A 823 -9.23 -39.77 24.22
C ILE A 823 -9.84 -38.61 23.43
N GLU A 824 -9.04 -37.58 23.19
CA GLU A 824 -9.47 -36.34 22.52
C GLU A 824 -8.49 -35.98 21.40
N PRO A 825 -8.98 -35.48 20.26
CA PRO A 825 -8.12 -34.81 19.28
C PRO A 825 -7.52 -33.54 19.91
N ILE A 826 -6.23 -33.28 19.66
CA ILE A 826 -5.48 -32.24 20.40
C ILE A 826 -5.98 -30.82 20.08
N LYS A 827 -6.52 -30.59 18.88
CA LYS A 827 -7.21 -29.36 18.47
C LYS A 827 -8.49 -29.68 17.70
N GLU A 828 -9.61 -29.71 18.41
CA GLU A 828 -10.93 -29.78 17.80
C GLU A 828 -11.49 -28.37 17.57
N TYR A 829 -11.53 -27.92 16.31
CA TYR A 829 -12.15 -26.66 15.90
C TYR A 829 -13.54 -26.88 15.26
N LYS A 830 -13.88 -28.14 14.95
CA LYS A 830 -15.17 -28.57 14.45
C LYS A 830 -15.56 -29.89 15.10
N HIS A 831 -16.81 -30.02 15.54
CA HIS A 831 -17.39 -31.29 15.96
C HIS A 831 -18.73 -31.48 15.25
N ASP A 832 -18.74 -32.33 14.22
CA ASP A 832 -19.92 -32.58 13.39
C ASP A 832 -20.82 -33.61 14.10
N PHE A 833 -22.01 -33.21 14.55
CA PHE A 833 -22.95 -34.10 15.28
C PHE A 833 -24.33 -34.10 14.62
N ASN A 834 -24.87 -35.28 14.30
CA ASN A 834 -26.15 -35.47 13.61
C ASN A 834 -26.32 -34.61 12.33
N GLY A 835 -25.23 -34.38 11.58
CA GLY A 835 -25.23 -33.56 10.37
C GLY A 835 -25.20 -32.04 10.61
N VAL A 836 -25.18 -31.59 11.86
CA VAL A 836 -24.99 -30.18 12.23
C VAL A 836 -23.51 -29.95 12.56
N ARG A 837 -22.89 -28.99 11.87
CA ARG A 837 -21.48 -28.62 12.06
C ARG A 837 -21.35 -27.62 13.20
N ASN A 838 -20.92 -28.09 14.37
CA ASN A 838 -20.61 -27.20 15.50
C ASN A 838 -19.17 -26.72 15.39
N LEU A 839 -18.95 -25.41 15.50
CA LEU A 839 -17.63 -24.81 15.61
C LEU A 839 -17.26 -24.65 17.09
N LEU A 840 -16.05 -25.05 17.45
CA LEU A 840 -15.55 -24.95 18.83
C LEU A 840 -14.55 -23.80 18.93
N GLY A 841 -14.69 -23.00 20.00
CA GLY A 841 -13.71 -21.98 20.35
C GLY A 841 -12.41 -22.61 20.89
N PRO A 842 -11.34 -21.80 21.06
CA PRO A 842 -10.09 -22.29 21.63
C PRO A 842 -10.35 -22.85 23.04
N THR A 843 -10.13 -24.16 23.20
CA THR A 843 -10.25 -24.79 24.52
C THR A 843 -9.07 -24.35 25.37
N LEU A 844 -9.35 -23.58 26.44
CA LEU A 844 -8.35 -23.20 27.43
C LEU A 844 -7.79 -24.47 28.07
N SER A 845 -6.52 -24.78 27.77
CA SER A 845 -5.81 -25.85 28.49
C SER A 845 -5.67 -25.41 29.94
N LEU A 846 -6.18 -26.22 30.86
CA LEU A 846 -6.22 -25.89 32.30
C LEU A 846 -4.80 -25.66 32.82
N THR A 847 -4.50 -24.44 33.25
CA THR A 847 -3.18 -24.02 33.76
C THR A 847 -2.78 -24.66 35.09
N HIS A 848 -3.69 -25.44 35.72
CA HIS A 848 -3.52 -26.00 37.05
C HIS A 848 -3.92 -27.48 37.10
N THR A 849 -3.02 -28.35 36.66
CA THR A 849 -3.10 -29.81 36.92
C THR A 849 -2.01 -30.30 37.90
N SER A 850 -0.92 -29.55 38.07
CA SER A 850 -0.02 -29.66 39.21
C SER A 850 -0.55 -28.83 40.39
N PHE A 851 -1.08 -29.49 41.42
CA PHE A 851 -1.35 -28.80 42.67
C PHE A 851 -0.03 -28.41 43.33
N THR A 852 0.19 -27.10 43.46
CA THR A 852 1.35 -26.54 44.15
C THR A 852 0.83 -25.75 45.34
N PRO A 853 1.07 -26.21 46.58
CA PRO A 853 0.54 -25.55 47.76
C PRO A 853 1.24 -24.22 47.98
N CYS A 854 0.53 -23.13 47.77
CA CYS A 854 0.97 -21.77 48.06
C CYS A 854 0.26 -21.25 49.32
N PRO A 855 0.78 -21.51 50.53
CA PRO A 855 0.25 -20.90 51.74
C PRO A 855 0.65 -19.42 51.81
N VAL A 856 -0.21 -18.62 52.42
CA VAL A 856 0.03 -17.20 52.71
C VAL A 856 1.23 -17.09 53.68
N ASP A 857 2.17 -16.20 53.37
CA ASP A 857 3.34 -15.94 54.22
C ASP A 857 2.93 -15.12 55.46
N THR A 858 3.06 -15.74 56.64
CA THR A 858 2.74 -15.17 57.96
C THR A 858 3.99 -14.79 58.75
N VAL A 859 5.21 -15.00 58.22
CA VAL A 859 6.48 -14.92 58.96
C VAL A 859 6.79 -13.49 59.47
N GLN A 860 6.32 -12.46 58.79
CA GLN A 860 6.59 -11.05 59.14
C GLN A 860 5.59 -10.44 60.12
N ILE A 861 4.56 -11.19 60.54
CA ILE A 861 3.38 -10.61 61.20
C ILE A 861 3.41 -10.85 62.71
N VAL A 862 3.66 -9.78 63.47
CA VAL A 862 3.71 -9.81 64.93
C VAL A 862 2.31 -9.57 65.50
N LEU A 863 1.85 -10.46 66.40
CA LEU A 863 0.58 -10.28 67.09
C LEU A 863 0.57 -9.01 67.96
N PRO A 864 -0.46 -8.15 67.86
CA PRO A 864 -0.68 -7.09 68.82
C PRO A 864 -0.89 -7.63 70.25
N PRO A 865 -0.33 -7.00 71.31
CA PRO A 865 -0.39 -7.51 72.69
C PRO A 865 -1.80 -7.74 73.25
N HIS A 866 -2.80 -7.01 72.74
CA HIS A 866 -4.20 -7.19 73.15
C HIS A 866 -4.82 -8.48 72.59
N LEU A 867 -4.36 -8.97 71.43
CA LEU A 867 -4.78 -10.25 70.87
C LEU A 867 -4.06 -11.43 71.55
N GLU A 868 -2.85 -11.23 72.09
CA GLU A 868 -2.18 -12.26 72.88
C GLU A 868 -2.99 -12.66 74.13
N ARG A 869 -3.69 -11.71 74.77
CA ARG A 869 -4.59 -12.00 75.89
C ARG A 869 -5.85 -12.77 75.48
N ILE A 870 -6.26 -12.67 74.21
CA ILE A 870 -7.36 -13.45 73.63
C ILE A 870 -6.86 -14.82 73.15
N ARG A 871 -5.61 -14.93 72.69
CA ARG A 871 -4.97 -16.18 72.21
C ARG A 871 -5.15 -17.35 73.17
N GLU A 872 -4.85 -17.15 74.44
CA GLU A 872 -4.97 -18.19 75.47
C GLU A 872 -6.44 -18.59 75.69
N LYS A 873 -7.34 -17.62 75.77
CA LYS A 873 -8.78 -17.87 75.94
C LYS A 873 -9.44 -18.53 74.72
N LEU A 874 -8.87 -18.32 73.54
CA LEU A 874 -9.31 -18.99 72.33
C LEU A 874 -8.75 -20.40 72.21
N ALA A 875 -7.45 -20.60 72.49
CA ALA A 875 -6.84 -21.91 72.56
C ALA A 875 -7.55 -22.84 73.55
N GLU A 876 -7.94 -22.28 74.72
CA GLU A 876 -8.85 -22.92 75.68
C GLU A 876 -10.18 -23.29 75.02
N ASN A 877 -10.98 -22.35 74.49
CA ASN A 877 -12.28 -22.66 73.88
C ASN A 877 -12.19 -23.68 72.70
N ILE A 878 -11.14 -23.62 71.89
CA ILE A 878 -10.85 -24.59 70.81
C ILE A 878 -10.60 -25.98 71.39
N HIS A 879 -9.79 -26.07 72.44
CA HIS A 879 -9.48 -27.30 73.15
C HIS A 879 -10.74 -27.93 73.76
N GLU A 880 -11.61 -27.12 74.37
CA GLU A 880 -12.92 -27.57 74.89
C GLU A 880 -13.81 -28.19 73.80
N LEU A 881 -13.85 -27.58 72.61
CA LEU A 881 -14.71 -28.01 71.49
C LEU A 881 -14.12 -29.22 70.74
N TRP A 882 -12.80 -29.29 70.64
CA TRP A 882 -12.08 -30.49 70.21
C TRP A 882 -12.30 -31.66 71.18
N ALA A 883 -12.23 -31.41 72.49
CA ALA A 883 -12.45 -32.42 73.53
C ALA A 883 -13.87 -32.97 73.50
N ILE A 884 -14.90 -32.10 73.37
CA ILE A 884 -16.30 -32.53 73.17
C ILE A 884 -16.43 -33.42 71.94
N THR A 885 -15.87 -33.02 70.80
CA THR A 885 -15.93 -33.81 69.55
C THR A 885 -15.33 -35.21 69.74
N ARG A 886 -14.31 -35.36 70.58
CA ARG A 886 -13.73 -36.67 70.93
C ARG A 886 -14.60 -37.45 71.93
N ILE A 887 -15.15 -36.81 72.95
CA ILE A 887 -16.04 -37.46 73.92
C ILE A 887 -17.33 -37.95 73.23
N GLU A 888 -17.91 -37.18 72.31
CA GLU A 888 -19.05 -37.58 71.47
C GLU A 888 -18.73 -38.78 70.55
N GLN A 889 -17.48 -38.88 70.08
CA GLN A 889 -16.98 -40.05 69.34
C GLN A 889 -16.67 -41.26 70.25
N GLY A 890 -16.89 -41.14 71.56
CA GLY A 890 -16.70 -42.18 72.57
C GLY A 890 -15.27 -42.32 73.07
N TRP A 891 -14.47 -41.25 73.01
CA TRP A 891 -13.12 -41.24 73.61
C TRP A 891 -13.16 -40.85 75.08
N THR A 892 -12.38 -41.55 75.90
CA THR A 892 -12.25 -41.30 77.35
C THR A 892 -10.82 -40.99 77.74
N TYR A 893 -10.62 -40.35 78.89
CA TYR A 893 -9.28 -40.04 79.39
C TYR A 893 -8.50 -41.31 79.76
N GLY A 894 -7.23 -41.36 79.33
CA GLY A 894 -6.27 -42.41 79.70
C GLY A 894 -4.83 -41.92 79.55
N THR A 895 -3.90 -42.45 80.33
CA THR A 895 -2.52 -41.94 80.43
C THR A 895 -1.67 -42.17 79.17
N PHE A 896 -2.08 -43.06 78.28
CA PHE A 896 -1.48 -43.30 76.97
C PHE A 896 -2.57 -43.26 75.90
N ARG A 897 -2.18 -42.90 74.67
CA ARG A 897 -3.10 -42.92 73.53
C ARG A 897 -3.24 -44.34 73.00
N ASP A 898 -4.47 -44.84 72.92
CA ASP A 898 -4.82 -46.15 72.37
C ASP A 898 -6.08 -46.00 71.53
N ASP A 899 -5.92 -45.98 70.21
CA ASP A 899 -7.01 -45.74 69.26
C ASP A 899 -8.02 -46.90 69.23
N ASN A 900 -7.64 -48.11 69.63
CA ASN A 900 -8.54 -49.27 69.72
C ASN A 900 -9.39 -49.23 71.00
N LYS A 901 -8.81 -48.79 72.12
CA LYS A 901 -9.53 -48.60 73.39
C LYS A 901 -10.20 -47.22 73.52
N LYS A 902 -10.04 -46.37 72.50
CA LYS A 902 -10.46 -44.95 72.49
C LYS A 902 -10.00 -44.17 73.72
N LEU A 903 -8.74 -44.37 74.12
CA LEU A 903 -8.11 -43.63 75.21
C LEU A 903 -7.33 -42.44 74.63
N HIS A 904 -7.59 -41.23 75.13
CA HIS A 904 -6.87 -40.02 74.70
C HIS A 904 -6.29 -39.23 75.89
N PRO A 905 -4.96 -39.01 75.93
CA PRO A 905 -4.30 -38.38 77.09
C PRO A 905 -4.55 -36.87 77.20
N CYS A 906 -4.82 -36.17 76.10
CA CYS A 906 -5.07 -34.72 76.12
C CYS A 906 -6.48 -34.32 76.56
N LEU A 907 -7.31 -35.22 77.10
CA LEU A 907 -8.63 -34.89 77.68
C LEU A 907 -8.47 -34.38 79.13
N VAL A 908 -7.84 -33.22 79.26
CA VAL A 908 -7.50 -32.50 80.51
C VAL A 908 -7.77 -31.01 80.32
N ASP A 909 -7.86 -30.24 81.41
CA ASP A 909 -7.92 -28.77 81.33
C ASP A 909 -6.76 -28.21 80.51
N PHE A 910 -6.98 -27.11 79.78
CA PHE A 910 -5.98 -26.49 78.91
C PHE A 910 -4.63 -26.24 79.62
N GLN A 911 -4.65 -25.81 80.89
CA GLN A 911 -3.46 -25.56 81.71
C GLN A 911 -2.62 -26.82 82.00
N ASN A 912 -3.24 -28.00 81.94
CA ASN A 912 -2.63 -29.30 82.21
C ASN A 912 -2.23 -30.05 80.93
N THR A 913 -2.32 -29.41 79.76
CA THR A 913 -1.99 -30.06 78.48
C THR A 913 -0.47 -30.19 78.30
N ILE A 914 0.00 -31.43 78.18
CA ILE A 914 1.42 -31.72 77.92
C ILE A 914 1.71 -31.53 76.42
N GLY A 915 1.87 -30.28 75.99
CA GLY A 915 2.12 -29.96 74.57
C GLY A 915 1.93 -28.50 74.18
N ASP A 916 2.79 -27.60 74.68
CA ASP A 916 2.75 -26.14 74.50
C ASP A 916 3.01 -25.63 73.05
N SER A 917 2.83 -26.47 72.02
CA SER A 917 3.22 -26.18 70.63
C SER A 917 2.06 -26.24 69.62
N CYS A 918 1.20 -27.26 69.66
CA CYS A 918 0.21 -27.48 68.59
C CYS A 918 -0.89 -26.40 68.52
N LEU A 919 -1.37 -25.87 69.65
CA LEU A 919 -2.43 -24.85 69.65
C LEU A 919 -1.89 -23.41 69.47
N ARG A 920 -0.60 -23.16 69.72
CA ARG A 920 0.02 -21.83 69.50
C ARG A 920 0.17 -21.52 68.01
N VAL A 921 0.58 -22.50 67.20
CA VAL A 921 0.74 -22.35 65.73
C VAL A 921 -0.59 -21.99 65.06
N LEU A 922 -1.68 -22.66 65.45
CA LEU A 922 -3.03 -22.43 64.90
C LEU A 922 -3.56 -20.99 65.09
N PHE A 923 -3.05 -20.23 66.06
CA PHE A 923 -3.43 -18.83 66.28
C PHE A 923 -2.48 -17.86 65.55
N GLN A 924 -1.22 -18.24 65.35
CA GLN A 924 -0.20 -17.37 64.77
C GLN A 924 -0.39 -17.18 63.25
N ASP A 925 -0.76 -18.25 62.53
CA ASP A 925 -1.21 -18.15 61.13
C ASP A 925 -2.56 -17.43 60.97
N SER A 926 -3.29 -17.29 62.07
CA SER A 926 -4.71 -16.93 62.13
C SER A 926 -4.94 -15.44 62.34
N ALA A 927 -4.13 -14.79 63.19
CA ALA A 927 -4.13 -13.34 63.39
C ALA A 927 -3.20 -12.60 62.41
N GLY A 928 -2.41 -13.32 61.60
CA GLY A 928 -1.61 -12.73 60.53
C GLY A 928 -2.46 -12.09 59.43
N ALA A 929 -3.66 -12.61 59.18
CA ALA A 929 -4.56 -12.13 58.13
C ALA A 929 -5.33 -10.84 58.53
N GLY A 930 -4.61 -9.72 58.64
CA GLY A 930 -5.14 -8.37 58.42
C GLY A 930 -6.27 -7.88 59.34
N LEU A 931 -5.95 -7.59 60.61
CA LEU A 931 -6.76 -6.70 61.46
C LEU A 931 -6.04 -5.35 61.63
N GLY A 932 -6.34 -4.41 60.72
CA GLY A 932 -5.89 -3.01 60.83
C GLY A 932 -6.63 -2.25 61.94
N GLU A 933 -5.95 -1.26 62.53
CA GLU A 933 -6.42 -0.54 63.71
C GLU A 933 -7.73 0.24 63.51
N SER A 934 -8.60 0.22 64.53
CA SER A 934 -9.60 1.28 64.82
C SER A 934 -10.07 1.17 66.28
N GLN A 935 -10.49 2.31 66.84
CA GLN A 935 -10.52 2.59 68.29
C GLN A 935 -11.72 2.03 69.08
N GLU A 936 -11.60 2.18 70.41
CA GLU A 936 -12.57 1.89 71.47
C GLU A 936 -14.03 2.28 71.15
N ASN A 937 -14.99 1.38 71.44
CA ASN A 937 -15.74 1.51 72.71
C ASN A 937 -16.65 0.31 73.06
N GLN A 938 -16.80 0.16 74.39
CA GLN A 938 -17.82 -0.53 75.20
C GLN A 938 -18.90 -1.42 74.51
N ALA A 939 -18.82 -2.74 74.76
CA ALA A 939 -19.94 -3.69 74.77
C ALA A 939 -19.67 -4.80 75.82
N PRO A 940 -20.69 -5.46 76.39
CA PRO A 940 -20.92 -5.45 77.83
C PRO A 940 -20.07 -6.45 78.63
N GLN A 941 -19.85 -6.16 79.91
CA GLN A 941 -19.13 -7.05 80.84
C GLN A 941 -19.93 -8.32 81.22
N ASP A 942 -21.23 -8.42 80.87
CA ASP A 942 -22.19 -9.39 81.43
C ASP A 942 -22.81 -10.38 80.42
N VAL A 943 -22.01 -11.10 79.62
CA VAL A 943 -22.48 -12.34 78.95
C VAL A 943 -21.41 -13.45 78.95
N ARG A 944 -21.12 -14.04 80.12
CA ARG A 944 -20.40 -15.32 80.22
C ARG A 944 -21.35 -16.48 80.46
N ARG A 945 -22.10 -16.89 79.43
CA ARG A 945 -22.89 -18.14 79.47
C ARG A 945 -22.06 -19.29 78.88
N GLN A 946 -21.42 -20.06 79.75
CA GLN A 946 -20.88 -21.38 79.38
C GLN A 946 -22.03 -22.30 78.99
N ARG A 947 -21.85 -23.10 77.94
CA ARG A 947 -22.86 -24.04 77.47
C ARG A 947 -23.04 -25.15 78.51
N HIS A 948 -24.23 -25.21 79.11
CA HIS A 948 -24.49 -26.07 80.26
C HIS A 948 -24.69 -27.53 79.83
N CYS A 949 -23.60 -28.29 79.70
CA CYS A 949 -23.64 -29.72 79.32
C CYS A 949 -24.31 -30.55 80.43
N PRO A 950 -25.53 -31.11 80.22
CA PRO A 950 -26.37 -31.60 81.32
C PRO A 950 -26.37 -33.14 81.42
N SER A 951 -25.25 -33.73 81.85
CA SER A 951 -25.14 -35.16 82.21
C SER A 951 -23.75 -35.46 82.79
N SER A 952 -23.61 -36.56 83.55
CA SER A 952 -22.32 -37.04 84.05
C SER A 952 -21.43 -37.69 82.98
N SER A 953 -21.95 -37.93 81.76
CA SER A 953 -21.22 -38.58 80.67
C SER A 953 -20.09 -37.73 80.07
N TYR A 954 -20.13 -36.41 80.28
CA TYR A 954 -19.07 -35.48 79.84
C TYR A 954 -17.99 -35.25 80.91
N VAL A 955 -18.14 -35.85 82.10
CA VAL A 955 -17.12 -35.77 83.16
C VAL A 955 -16.16 -36.95 82.99
N MET A 956 -14.89 -36.65 82.77
CA MET A 956 -13.83 -37.65 82.61
C MET A 956 -13.36 -38.18 83.98
N SER A 957 -12.66 -39.32 83.96
CA SER A 957 -12.13 -40.00 85.16
C SER A 957 -11.10 -39.19 85.97
N ASN A 958 -10.56 -38.12 85.39
CA ASN A 958 -9.66 -37.14 86.02
C ASN A 958 -10.39 -35.89 86.56
N GLY A 959 -11.72 -35.83 86.46
CA GLY A 959 -12.54 -34.67 86.86
C GLY A 959 -12.71 -33.58 85.80
N TYR A 960 -12.03 -33.68 84.65
CA TYR A 960 -12.19 -32.72 83.55
C TYR A 960 -13.60 -32.83 82.94
N LYS A 961 -14.25 -31.68 82.74
CA LYS A 961 -15.55 -31.56 82.07
C LYS A 961 -15.50 -30.37 81.12
N PRO A 962 -15.60 -30.57 79.80
CA PRO A 962 -15.50 -29.46 78.87
C PRO A 962 -16.73 -28.55 78.93
N ALA A 963 -16.50 -27.24 78.87
CA ALA A 963 -17.48 -26.18 79.09
C ALA A 963 -17.28 -24.97 78.14
N PRO A 964 -17.48 -25.13 76.82
CA PRO A 964 -17.28 -24.09 75.83
C PRO A 964 -18.29 -22.94 75.93
N LEU A 965 -17.98 -21.83 75.26
CA LEU A 965 -18.86 -20.66 75.16
C LEU A 965 -20.11 -20.98 74.30
N ASP A 966 -21.30 -20.56 74.74
CA ASP A 966 -22.50 -20.71 73.92
C ASP A 966 -22.72 -19.50 72.98
N LEU A 967 -22.47 -19.73 71.69
CA LEU A 967 -22.49 -18.71 70.63
C LEU A 967 -23.68 -18.88 69.66
N SER A 968 -24.69 -19.67 70.05
CA SER A 968 -25.87 -20.03 69.24
C SER A 968 -26.70 -18.84 68.72
N HIS A 969 -26.62 -17.69 69.39
CA HIS A 969 -27.32 -16.44 69.05
C HIS A 969 -26.57 -15.58 68.02
N VAL A 970 -25.39 -16.02 67.56
CA VAL A 970 -24.48 -15.25 66.70
C VAL A 970 -24.54 -15.78 65.27
N LYS A 971 -24.68 -14.88 64.29
CA LYS A 971 -24.67 -15.20 62.86
C LYS A 971 -23.41 -14.64 62.21
N LEU A 972 -22.77 -15.44 61.36
CA LEU A 972 -21.67 -15.02 60.50
C LEU A 972 -22.19 -14.09 59.39
N THR A 973 -21.39 -13.08 59.02
CA THR A 973 -21.68 -12.20 57.89
C THR A 973 -21.25 -12.85 56.56
N PRO A 974 -21.78 -12.41 55.40
CA PRO A 974 -21.39 -12.96 54.09
C PRO A 974 -19.87 -12.91 53.83
N ASN A 975 -19.22 -11.82 54.22
CA ASN A 975 -17.77 -11.65 54.08
C ASN A 975 -16.99 -12.61 54.98
N GLN A 976 -17.52 -12.93 56.18
CA GLN A 976 -16.91 -13.92 57.07
C GLN A 976 -17.03 -15.34 56.50
N ASN A 977 -18.12 -15.68 55.79
CA ASN A 977 -18.24 -16.98 55.12
C ASN A 977 -17.17 -17.16 54.01
N GLN A 978 -16.95 -16.15 53.18
CA GLN A 978 -15.87 -16.17 52.17
C GLN A 978 -14.48 -16.26 52.82
N LEU A 979 -14.27 -15.54 53.92
CA LEU A 979 -13.01 -15.59 54.68
C LEU A 979 -12.76 -16.98 55.30
N VAL A 980 -13.81 -17.68 55.77
CA VAL A 980 -13.70 -19.07 56.26
C VAL A 980 -13.25 -20.03 55.15
N GLU A 981 -13.78 -19.90 53.93
CA GLU A 981 -13.34 -20.71 52.78
C GLU A 981 -11.87 -20.44 52.45
N LYS A 982 -11.46 -19.17 52.41
CA LYS A 982 -10.07 -18.76 52.12
C LYS A 982 -9.06 -19.15 53.20
N LEU A 983 -9.45 -19.13 54.47
CA LEU A 983 -8.58 -19.60 55.55
C LEU A 983 -8.53 -21.14 55.61
N ALA A 984 -9.58 -21.84 55.21
CA ALA A 984 -9.56 -23.30 55.03
C ALA A 984 -8.65 -23.73 53.86
N GLU A 985 -8.70 -23.00 52.74
CA GLU A 985 -7.78 -23.15 51.61
C GLU A 985 -6.31 -22.93 52.05
N ASN A 986 -6.04 -21.85 52.79
CA ASN A 986 -4.70 -21.57 53.32
C ASN A 986 -4.21 -22.67 54.28
N GLY A 987 -5.06 -23.12 55.22
CA GLY A 987 -4.72 -24.20 56.15
C GLY A 987 -4.43 -25.53 55.44
N HIS A 988 -5.14 -25.82 54.34
CA HIS A 988 -4.82 -26.97 53.49
C HIS A 988 -3.46 -26.80 52.79
N ASN A 989 -3.15 -25.60 52.27
CA ASN A 989 -1.87 -25.31 51.63
C ASN A 989 -0.70 -25.40 52.61
N VAL A 990 -0.83 -24.94 53.86
CA VAL A 990 0.21 -25.09 54.89
C VAL A 990 0.49 -26.59 55.14
N TRP A 991 -0.57 -27.37 55.39
CA TRP A 991 -0.45 -28.82 55.59
C TRP A 991 0.19 -29.53 54.39
N ALA A 992 -0.25 -29.21 53.18
CA ALA A 992 0.25 -29.82 51.96
C ALA A 992 1.72 -29.48 51.70
N ARG A 993 2.12 -28.20 51.84
CA ARG A 993 3.52 -27.76 51.74
C ARG A 993 4.42 -28.57 52.66
N ASP A 994 4.01 -28.75 53.91
CA ASP A 994 4.85 -29.43 54.90
C ASP A 994 4.93 -30.95 54.66
N ARG A 995 3.89 -31.58 54.08
CA ARG A 995 3.94 -32.98 53.63
C ARG A 995 4.77 -33.18 52.37
N VAL A 996 4.69 -32.26 51.41
CA VAL A 996 5.53 -32.27 50.20
C VAL A 996 7.01 -32.10 50.56
N ARG A 997 7.34 -31.18 51.49
CA ARG A 997 8.69 -31.05 52.06
C ARG A 997 9.18 -32.30 52.79
N GLN A 998 8.27 -33.11 53.35
CA GLN A 998 8.57 -34.43 53.93
C GLN A 998 8.66 -35.56 52.89
N GLY A 999 8.60 -35.25 51.58
CA GLY A 999 8.77 -36.22 50.50
C GLY A 999 7.51 -37.00 50.11
N TRP A 1000 6.31 -36.53 50.48
CA TRP A 1000 5.06 -37.15 50.06
C TRP A 1000 4.71 -36.73 48.62
N THR A 1001 4.36 -37.69 47.76
CA THR A 1001 3.96 -37.45 46.36
C THR A 1001 2.66 -38.19 46.02
N TYR A 1002 2.11 -37.99 44.81
CA TYR A 1002 0.90 -38.67 44.36
C TYR A 1002 1.05 -40.18 44.14
N SER A 1003 2.24 -40.70 43.82
CA SER A 1003 2.39 -42.11 43.44
C SER A 1003 2.40 -43.03 44.65
N ILE A 1004 1.81 -44.22 44.47
CA ILE A 1004 1.77 -45.30 45.49
C ILE A 1004 3.16 -45.93 45.67
N VAL A 1005 4.09 -45.71 44.72
CA VAL A 1005 5.40 -46.38 44.66
C VAL A 1005 6.46 -45.67 45.52
N GLN A 1006 6.33 -45.78 46.85
CA GLN A 1006 7.43 -45.57 47.80
C GLN A 1006 7.80 -46.88 48.50
N VAL A 1007 9.03 -47.35 48.26
CA VAL A 1007 9.49 -48.71 48.59
C VAL A 1007 10.02 -48.85 50.03
N THR A 1008 9.87 -47.84 50.89
CA THR A 1008 10.64 -47.75 52.16
C THR A 1008 9.90 -47.40 53.46
N VAL A 1009 8.58 -47.17 53.49
CA VAL A 1009 7.84 -46.92 54.76
C VAL A 1009 6.50 -47.69 54.83
N PRO A 1010 6.41 -48.83 55.57
CA PRO A 1010 5.25 -49.73 55.48
C PRO A 1010 3.97 -49.36 56.26
N SER A 1011 3.82 -48.14 56.80
CA SER A 1011 2.74 -47.87 57.79
C SER A 1011 2.20 -46.43 57.84
N CYS A 1012 1.58 -45.96 56.75
CA CYS A 1012 0.72 -44.76 56.73
C CYS A 1012 -0.32 -44.88 55.59
N LEU A 1013 -1.58 -44.45 55.80
CA LEU A 1013 -2.66 -44.65 54.81
C LEU A 1013 -2.39 -43.90 53.47
N PRO A 1014 -2.24 -44.62 52.34
CA PRO A 1014 -1.85 -44.03 51.05
C PRO A 1014 -3.03 -43.41 50.27
N THR A 1015 -3.95 -42.73 50.97
CA THR A 1015 -5.12 -42.08 50.35
C THR A 1015 -5.32 -40.62 50.75
N ALA A 1016 -4.46 -40.04 51.60
CA ALA A 1016 -4.69 -38.73 52.17
C ALA A 1016 -4.61 -37.58 51.15
N LEU A 1017 -3.50 -37.42 50.42
CA LEU A 1017 -3.31 -36.31 49.48
C LEU A 1017 -4.34 -36.34 48.33
N ILE A 1018 -4.48 -37.48 47.65
CA ILE A 1018 -5.40 -37.61 46.50
C ILE A 1018 -6.86 -37.38 46.91
N LYS A 1019 -7.31 -37.83 48.10
CA LYS A 1019 -8.70 -37.60 48.54
C LYS A 1019 -8.96 -36.18 49.04
N CYS A 1020 -7.98 -35.51 49.66
CA CYS A 1020 -8.17 -34.15 50.18
C CYS A 1020 -8.35 -33.10 49.07
N LEU A 1021 -7.68 -33.26 47.93
CA LEU A 1021 -7.81 -32.38 46.77
C LEU A 1021 -9.21 -32.36 46.12
N ILE A 1022 -10.03 -33.40 46.35
CA ILE A 1022 -11.32 -33.56 45.68
C ILE A 1022 -12.42 -32.72 46.33
N SER A 1023 -12.24 -32.24 47.56
CA SER A 1023 -13.37 -31.74 48.35
C SER A 1023 -13.01 -30.72 49.43
N LEU A 1024 -12.94 -29.43 49.05
CA LEU A 1024 -13.20 -28.35 50.00
C LEU A 1024 -14.52 -28.61 50.75
N SER A 1025 -15.56 -29.13 50.09
CA SER A 1025 -16.88 -29.40 50.68
C SER A 1025 -16.93 -30.49 51.76
N CYS A 1026 -15.97 -31.42 51.83
CA CYS A 1026 -15.88 -32.41 52.91
C CYS A 1026 -14.86 -31.99 53.99
N LEU A 1027 -13.78 -31.30 53.61
CA LEU A 1027 -12.90 -30.67 54.59
C LEU A 1027 -13.61 -29.51 55.32
N ILE A 1028 -14.58 -28.86 54.69
CA ILE A 1028 -15.53 -27.94 55.32
C ILE A 1028 -16.16 -28.56 56.58
N PHE A 1029 -16.32 -29.88 56.70
CA PHE A 1029 -16.86 -30.48 57.93
C PHE A 1029 -15.84 -30.47 59.10
N PHE A 1030 -14.57 -30.80 58.85
CA PHE A 1030 -13.51 -30.73 59.87
C PHE A 1030 -13.08 -29.28 60.14
N SER A 1031 -12.99 -28.47 59.09
CA SER A 1031 -12.62 -27.06 59.14
C SER A 1031 -13.72 -26.17 59.69
N HIS A 1032 -15.03 -26.44 59.48
CA HIS A 1032 -16.11 -25.72 60.17
C HIS A 1032 -16.07 -25.98 61.68
N ILE A 1033 -15.85 -27.23 62.11
CA ILE A 1033 -15.77 -27.56 63.55
C ILE A 1033 -14.60 -26.83 64.21
N ILE A 1034 -13.53 -26.53 63.47
CA ILE A 1034 -12.46 -25.63 63.93
C ILE A 1034 -12.95 -24.17 63.82
N PHE A 1035 -13.33 -23.66 62.65
CA PHE A 1035 -13.57 -22.23 62.42
C PHE A 1035 -14.78 -21.60 63.12
N LEU A 1036 -15.94 -22.28 63.23
CA LEU A 1036 -17.08 -21.77 64.02
C LEU A 1036 -16.71 -21.61 65.51
N ASN A 1037 -15.75 -22.40 65.97
CA ASN A 1037 -15.37 -22.49 67.38
C ASN A 1037 -14.12 -21.66 67.73
N VAL A 1038 -13.27 -21.37 66.73
CA VAL A 1038 -12.14 -20.43 66.79
C VAL A 1038 -12.63 -18.99 66.59
N TYR A 1039 -13.30 -18.64 65.50
CA TYR A 1039 -13.36 -17.22 65.07
C TYR A 1039 -14.58 -16.42 65.54
N ILE A 1040 -15.69 -17.08 65.89
CA ILE A 1040 -16.91 -16.39 66.33
C ILE A 1040 -16.69 -15.48 67.56
N PRO A 1041 -15.93 -15.86 68.61
CA PRO A 1041 -15.61 -14.96 69.73
C PRO A 1041 -14.80 -13.71 69.34
N MET A 1042 -13.96 -13.82 68.31
CA MET A 1042 -13.01 -12.77 67.93
C MET A 1042 -13.68 -11.66 67.10
N LEU A 1043 -14.64 -12.04 66.25
CA LEU A 1043 -15.39 -11.12 65.37
C LEU A 1043 -16.55 -10.39 66.07
N LEU A 1044 -16.95 -10.81 67.27
CA LEU A 1044 -18.06 -10.22 68.04
C LEU A 1044 -17.70 -8.94 68.79
N ARG A 1045 -16.42 -8.61 68.96
CA ARG A 1045 -15.96 -7.44 69.73
C ARG A 1045 -15.71 -6.19 68.89
N THR A 1046 -15.89 -6.26 67.58
CA THR A 1046 -15.71 -5.15 66.64
C THR A 1046 -17.03 -4.82 65.94
N SER A 1047 -17.95 -4.19 66.67
CA SER A 1047 -19.06 -3.46 66.04
C SER A 1047 -18.51 -2.22 65.32
N LEU A 1048 -18.96 -1.98 64.08
CA LEU A 1048 -18.43 -1.02 63.11
C LEU A 1048 -17.09 -1.40 62.47
N ILE A 1049 -17.18 -2.15 61.37
CA ILE A 1049 -16.20 -2.15 60.29
C ILE A 1049 -16.78 -1.26 59.18
N SER A 1050 -16.10 -0.17 58.80
CA SER A 1050 -16.56 0.67 57.68
C SER A 1050 -16.37 -0.04 56.34
N GLU A 1051 -17.15 0.36 55.33
CA GLU A 1051 -17.02 -0.14 53.95
C GLU A 1051 -15.60 0.03 53.38
N THR A 1052 -14.85 1.01 53.88
CA THR A 1052 -13.46 1.30 53.53
C THR A 1052 -12.50 0.15 53.86
N LEU A 1053 -12.71 -0.57 54.98
CA LEU A 1053 -11.82 -1.67 55.39
C LEU A 1053 -12.07 -2.94 54.57
N VAL A 1054 -13.33 -3.19 54.21
CA VAL A 1054 -13.71 -4.27 53.29
C VAL A 1054 -13.08 -4.04 51.92
N TRP A 1055 -13.07 -2.79 51.43
CA TRP A 1055 -12.42 -2.40 50.17
C TRP A 1055 -10.90 -2.61 50.20
N TYR A 1056 -10.24 -2.32 51.32
CA TYR A 1056 -8.80 -2.54 51.48
C TYR A 1056 -8.43 -4.05 51.51
N LEU A 1057 -9.23 -4.88 52.18
CA LEU A 1057 -8.99 -6.33 52.24
C LEU A 1057 -9.33 -7.04 50.92
N THR A 1058 -10.39 -6.63 50.21
CA THR A 1058 -10.65 -7.16 48.86
C THR A 1058 -9.59 -6.72 47.86
N THR A 1059 -9.07 -5.48 47.92
CA THR A 1059 -7.94 -5.05 47.05
C THR A 1059 -6.60 -5.70 47.40
N PHE A 1060 -6.38 -6.14 48.65
CA PHE A 1060 -5.21 -6.94 49.00
C PHE A 1060 -5.31 -8.40 48.52
N TRP A 1061 -6.49 -9.01 48.59
CA TRP A 1061 -6.75 -10.38 48.11
C TRP A 1061 -6.98 -10.52 46.59
N THR A 1062 -7.14 -9.40 45.86
CA THR A 1062 -7.26 -9.38 44.39
C THR A 1062 -5.98 -8.95 43.67
N ARG A 1063 -4.88 -8.73 44.41
CA ARG A 1063 -3.55 -8.62 43.81
C ARG A 1063 -3.02 -10.01 43.43
N GLU A 1064 -3.24 -10.40 42.18
CA GLU A 1064 -2.38 -11.38 41.54
C GLU A 1064 -0.90 -10.97 41.67
N PRO A 1065 0.04 -11.91 41.80
CA PRO A 1065 1.45 -11.58 41.76
C PRO A 1065 1.82 -10.99 40.40
N ARG A 1066 2.50 -9.84 40.43
CA ARG A 1066 3.03 -9.19 39.21
C ARG A 1066 3.92 -10.19 38.45
N LYS A 1067 3.49 -10.57 37.24
CA LYS A 1067 4.43 -11.09 36.23
C LYS A 1067 5.48 -10.01 35.91
N PRO A 1068 6.73 -10.39 35.61
CA PRO A 1068 7.69 -9.46 35.01
C PRO A 1068 7.19 -8.98 33.64
N THR A 1069 7.57 -7.76 33.28
CA THR A 1069 7.04 -7.00 32.14
C THR A 1069 7.79 -7.25 30.83
N GLU A 1070 7.06 -7.56 29.77
CA GLU A 1070 7.26 -7.10 28.37
C GLU A 1070 5.86 -7.08 27.72
N THR A 1071 5.13 -5.96 27.75
CA THR A 1071 5.06 -4.88 26.73
C THR A 1071 4.43 -5.25 25.39
N ALA A 1072 3.11 -4.99 25.24
CA ALA A 1072 2.51 -4.55 23.97
C ALA A 1072 1.14 -3.86 24.16
N SER A 1073 1.03 -2.64 23.63
CA SER A 1073 -0.16 -1.89 23.14
C SER A 1073 -1.59 -2.33 23.48
N THR A 1074 -2.35 -1.39 24.05
CA THR A 1074 -3.82 -1.38 24.15
C THR A 1074 -4.51 -0.81 22.90
N THR A 1075 -5.69 -1.33 22.57
CA THR A 1075 -6.79 -0.55 21.94
C THR A 1075 -8.12 -0.84 22.70
N PRO A 1076 -8.97 0.16 22.98
CA PRO A 1076 -10.13 0.00 23.86
C PRO A 1076 -11.49 0.02 23.13
N SER A 1077 -12.55 -0.45 23.81
CA SER A 1077 -13.93 -0.14 23.42
C SER A 1077 -14.92 -0.13 24.62
N ALA A 1078 -15.63 0.98 24.78
CA ALA A 1078 -17.05 1.09 25.23
C ALA A 1078 -17.46 0.61 26.67
N LEU A 1079 -18.37 1.26 27.42
CA LEU A 1079 -19.13 2.51 27.22
C LEU A 1079 -19.72 3.05 28.56
N SER A 1080 -20.15 4.32 28.57
CA SER A 1080 -21.14 4.97 29.49
C SER A 1080 -20.66 5.38 30.90
N SER A 1081 -21.08 6.51 31.52
CA SER A 1081 -21.93 7.64 31.07
C SER A 1081 -21.74 8.92 31.95
N ALA A 1082 -22.23 10.06 31.44
CA ALA A 1082 -22.74 11.25 32.16
C ALA A 1082 -21.87 12.54 32.37
N THR A 1083 -22.24 13.56 31.58
CA THR A 1083 -22.53 14.99 31.94
C THR A 1083 -21.46 16.00 32.44
N ALA A 1084 -21.44 17.15 31.72
CA ALA A 1084 -21.12 18.53 32.17
C ALA A 1084 -19.65 18.87 32.59
N THR A 1085 -19.05 20.06 32.36
CA THR A 1085 -19.49 21.34 31.73
C THR A 1085 -18.29 22.18 31.28
N THR A 1086 -18.43 22.89 30.14
CA THR A 1086 -17.83 24.19 29.68
C THR A 1086 -16.54 24.81 30.28
N SER A 1087 -15.76 25.45 29.36
CA SER A 1087 -14.77 26.56 29.51
C SER A 1087 -13.32 26.18 29.92
N SER A 1088 -12.22 26.86 29.51
CA SER A 1088 -11.94 27.79 28.37
C SER A 1088 -10.43 28.19 28.33
N LEU A 1089 -9.84 28.44 27.14
CA LEU A 1089 -8.56 29.21 26.91
C LEU A 1089 -7.27 28.59 27.56
N GLN A 1090 -5.99 28.88 27.28
CA GLN A 1090 -5.14 29.45 26.20
C GLN A 1090 -3.64 29.20 26.58
N THR A 1091 -2.57 29.17 25.76
CA THR A 1091 -2.30 29.07 24.29
C THR A 1091 -0.83 28.59 24.08
N ARG A 1092 -0.48 28.06 22.89
CA ARG A 1092 0.90 27.90 22.33
C ARG A 1092 1.78 26.81 23.02
N ARG A 1093 2.67 26.08 22.31
CA ARG A 1093 3.41 26.34 21.05
C ARG A 1093 3.67 25.04 20.25
N ALA A 1094 3.87 25.18 18.93
CA ALA A 1094 3.98 24.15 17.89
C ALA A 1094 5.02 23.02 18.07
N VAL A 1095 4.75 21.84 17.49
CA VAL A 1095 5.39 21.28 16.26
C VAL A 1095 4.33 20.43 15.50
N SER A 1096 4.49 20.27 14.17
CA SER A 1096 3.55 19.70 13.19
C SER A 1096 3.95 18.26 12.71
N PRO A 1097 3.47 17.70 11.57
CA PRO A 1097 2.33 16.77 11.57
C PRO A 1097 2.56 15.42 10.84
N PHE A 1098 1.70 14.42 11.06
CA PHE A 1098 1.49 13.29 10.11
C PHE A 1098 0.10 12.63 10.30
N ILE A 1099 -0.92 13.21 9.66
CA ILE A 1099 -2.32 12.76 9.44
C ILE A 1099 -2.74 13.51 8.16
N MET A 1100 -3.40 13.00 7.11
CA MET A 1100 -4.20 11.80 6.81
C MET A 1100 -3.84 11.39 5.35
N SER A 1101 -4.03 10.15 4.88
CA SER A 1101 -5.34 9.73 4.40
C SER A 1101 -5.48 8.20 4.33
N ALA A 1102 -6.55 7.70 4.94
CA ALA A 1102 -7.09 6.37 4.65
C ALA A 1102 -8.56 6.57 4.28
N LEU A 1103 -8.90 6.26 3.03
CA LEU A 1103 -10.27 6.18 2.54
C LEU A 1103 -10.49 4.79 1.96
N ASN A 1104 -11.64 4.21 2.31
CA ASN A 1104 -12.40 3.21 1.56
C ASN A 1104 -11.64 2.10 0.83
N VAL A 1105 -11.56 0.91 1.46
CA VAL A 1105 -11.83 -0.34 0.72
C VAL A 1105 -12.74 -1.22 1.58
N GLU A 1106 -14.03 -1.27 1.21
CA GLU A 1106 -14.95 -2.30 1.66
C GLU A 1106 -14.56 -3.64 1.02
N TRP A 1107 -14.59 -4.74 1.79
CA TRP A 1107 -14.56 -6.09 1.22
C TRP A 1107 -15.91 -6.78 1.43
N CYS A 1108 -16.78 -6.65 0.43
CA CYS A 1108 -17.96 -7.50 0.30
C CYS A 1108 -17.55 -8.94 0.02
N ALA A 1109 -17.57 -9.79 1.04
CA ALA A 1109 -17.52 -11.24 0.87
C ALA A 1109 -18.95 -11.80 0.68
N ILE A 1110 -19.42 -11.86 -0.57
CA ILE A 1110 -20.69 -12.49 -0.92
C ILE A 1110 -20.52 -14.03 -0.88
N PRO A 1111 -21.30 -14.78 -0.08
CA PRO A 1111 -21.28 -16.23 -0.13
C PRO A 1111 -22.13 -16.74 -1.31
N LEU A 1112 -21.46 -17.21 -2.38
CA LEU A 1112 -22.13 -17.89 -3.49
C LEU A 1112 -22.56 -19.31 -3.08
N ILE A 1113 -23.80 -19.40 -2.58
CA ILE A 1113 -24.48 -20.67 -2.28
C ILE A 1113 -24.95 -21.29 -3.60
N LEU A 1114 -24.30 -22.36 -4.03
CA LEU A 1114 -24.83 -23.24 -5.10
C LEU A 1114 -25.90 -24.18 -4.52
N GLN A 1115 -27.15 -23.74 -4.54
CA GLN A 1115 -28.32 -24.61 -4.36
C GLN A 1115 -28.92 -24.99 -5.73
N HIS A 1116 -29.12 -26.29 -5.94
CA HIS A 1116 -29.99 -26.79 -7.01
C HIS A 1116 -31.45 -26.36 -6.80
N PRO A 1117 -32.17 -26.10 -7.91
CA PRO A 1117 -33.50 -26.66 -8.06
C PRO A 1117 -33.63 -27.50 -9.34
N ALA A 1118 -34.63 -28.39 -9.36
CA ALA A 1118 -34.85 -29.36 -10.43
C ALA A 1118 -35.95 -28.95 -11.42
N ASN A 1119 -35.90 -29.55 -12.62
CA ASN A 1119 -37.02 -29.81 -13.54
C ASN A 1119 -37.77 -28.62 -14.18
N LYS A 1120 -37.54 -28.38 -15.48
CA LYS A 1120 -38.40 -28.87 -16.59
C LYS A 1120 -37.95 -28.34 -17.97
N THR A 1121 -38.04 -29.21 -19.01
CA THR A 1121 -38.27 -28.93 -20.46
C THR A 1121 -37.42 -27.85 -21.17
N SER A 1122 -36.80 -28.06 -22.34
CA SER A 1122 -37.03 -29.03 -23.43
C SER A 1122 -35.81 -29.19 -24.37
N LEU A 1123 -35.85 -30.25 -25.20
CA LEU A 1123 -34.94 -30.61 -26.31
C LEU A 1123 -34.90 -29.58 -27.48
N PRO A 1124 -34.04 -29.70 -28.53
CA PRO A 1124 -32.98 -30.71 -28.77
C PRO A 1124 -31.58 -30.20 -29.21
N CYS A 1125 -30.65 -31.15 -29.18
CA CYS A 1125 -29.42 -31.34 -29.97
C CYS A 1125 -29.17 -30.51 -31.25
N VAL A 1126 -27.92 -30.06 -31.43
CA VAL A 1126 -27.02 -30.61 -32.47
C VAL A 1126 -25.63 -30.84 -31.86
N ALA A 1127 -25.06 -32.02 -32.10
CA ALA A 1127 -23.68 -32.35 -31.74
C ALA A 1127 -22.84 -32.49 -33.01
N VAL A 1128 -21.56 -32.07 -32.98
CA VAL A 1128 -20.46 -32.75 -33.68
C VAL A 1128 -19.19 -32.60 -32.84
N CYS A 1129 -18.53 -33.73 -32.55
CA CYS A 1129 -17.17 -33.76 -32.03
C CYS A 1129 -16.16 -33.86 -33.19
N SER A 1130 -15.03 -33.14 -33.11
CA SER A 1130 -13.81 -33.54 -33.81
C SER A 1130 -12.54 -32.91 -33.22
N TRP A 1131 -11.73 -33.74 -32.56
CA TRP A 1131 -10.27 -33.57 -32.45
C TRP A 1131 -9.61 -33.85 -33.84
N PRO A 1132 -8.28 -33.70 -34.03
CA PRO A 1132 -7.42 -32.54 -33.75
C PRO A 1132 -6.44 -32.20 -34.92
N ARG A 1133 -5.76 -31.04 -34.84
CA ARG A 1133 -4.60 -30.58 -35.66
C ARG A 1133 -4.85 -30.25 -37.15
N PRO A 1134 -3.99 -29.40 -37.77
CA PRO A 1134 -2.90 -28.61 -37.18
C PRO A 1134 -3.41 -27.35 -36.46
#